data_AF-A0A556MJL8-F1
#
_entry.id   AF-A0A556MJL8-F1
#
_cell.length_a   1.000
_cell.length_b   1.000
_cell.length_c   1.000
_cell.angle_alpha   90.00
_cell.angle_beta   90.00
_cell.angle_gamma   90.00
#
_symmetry.space_group_name_H-M   'P 1'
#
loop_
_entity.id
_entity.type
_entity.pdbx_description
1 polymer ?
#
loop_
_entity_poly.entity_id
_entity_poly.type
_entity_poly.pdbx_seq_one_letter_code
_entity_poly.pdbx_strand_id
1 'polypeptide(L)'
;MFEEQDEKYLIRLLGRNEVVLFLGAGFSLDAKNKIGESFPTGWALGEKLWQFLGYPGEYDGTSLPILYQAFIGAGIKRDLKTNFLNENLSSGDIPSSYNRITIPYWYKIYTINIDDIVQKVYARKGKKLRELIFPHDEFKERDQSLDEIHIVHLHGKLPCIPEDVVFSTKQYARAGLREQPLYSQFVYDYATHPTIFIGTDLNEPLFERYIESREGREGFGELRPRSFIITPSISPVKAQILKNDYNVHHIVGTTEDFFNWLESKASNLPDKNEILKQTFPNLLNVLEFATVSNINTKSVSDFAETFKRVPKEYTISNTRSAYLLGTNPSWNDIYNNLDIPRTISNNIYNQLFDLCTRQHPNTKQKVFSIIGTAGSGKSTIIKRLGLNLSQNGITVFITDSDFLPRIDKIVDVLAAIKDRVVLIFDNATSVLSQIPNLVHAFAKLENPPIILFSVRTNLKDKLVYYTDPDITEHFSYTIPNLDDDEITALIAKLDQYNLLSKLKGMSDARRFSEFKFRAKKQILVAMKEATNGMSFNEIIQSEFDSIEPFEAKILCLCIALNTELGFSNSKQDFVGFSEANHIETLHYLHNVLDGTINWVGNSGNFMIRHRILADYMIRHCANLNMLKTAYIRVLSVLAPELINSQYSKKFSLYKSLINHKILFFRFQNDINMAREVYDSITSYFHYDAQFWLQYGSLELEGNGGNFILAENYINQAESIDPKNIHIQNAKCNLFYKMSTIQDDYSHALDYKQQADQLSNQLMISHGDKDPHIPHIHCRGTYYFIMKWITNREARTNELEMLRKKINSSASQHPRDKKLQIAADAINRAYLLQATLDPSIISPEIPD
;
A
#
# COMPACT_ATOMS: atom_id res chain seq x y z
N MET A 1 -39.14 9.44 -10.09
CA MET A 1 -38.39 10.08 -8.99
C MET A 1 -37.20 10.84 -9.56
N PHE A 2 -36.23 10.18 -10.18
CA PHE A 2 -35.10 10.82 -10.87
C PHE A 2 -35.46 11.22 -12.31
N GLU A 3 -34.77 12.21 -12.85
CA GLU A 3 -34.79 12.52 -14.29
C GLU A 3 -34.12 11.38 -15.08
N GLU A 4 -34.46 11.22 -16.36
CA GLU A 4 -33.99 10.07 -17.17
C GLU A 4 -32.45 9.98 -17.25
N GLN A 5 -31.77 11.11 -17.35
CA GLN A 5 -30.31 11.15 -17.39
C GLN A 5 -29.68 10.77 -16.05
N ASP A 6 -30.26 11.22 -14.95
CA ASP A 6 -29.79 10.96 -13.58
C ASP A 6 -30.04 9.50 -13.19
N GLU A 7 -31.17 8.95 -13.62
CA GLU A 7 -31.47 7.53 -13.46
C GLU A 7 -30.45 6.65 -14.20
N LYS A 8 -30.16 6.95 -15.47
CA LYS A 8 -29.13 6.22 -16.25
C LYS A 8 -27.75 6.34 -15.62
N TYR A 9 -27.41 7.52 -15.10
CA TYR A 9 -26.17 7.77 -14.38
C TYR A 9 -26.06 6.90 -13.12
N LEU A 10 -27.09 6.90 -12.26
CA LEU A 10 -27.11 6.12 -11.02
C LEU A 10 -27.11 4.61 -11.27
N ILE A 11 -27.94 4.11 -12.18
CA ILE A 11 -27.98 2.66 -12.50
C ILE A 11 -26.60 2.17 -12.95
N ARG A 12 -25.91 2.94 -13.80
CA ARG A 12 -24.56 2.60 -14.26
C ARG A 12 -23.56 2.50 -13.11
N LEU A 13 -23.60 3.43 -12.15
CA LEU A 13 -22.63 3.48 -11.05
C LEU A 13 -22.98 2.50 -9.93
N LEU A 14 -24.27 2.25 -9.67
CA LEU A 14 -24.73 1.17 -8.80
C LEU A 14 -24.28 -0.19 -9.37
N GLY A 15 -24.38 -0.37 -10.69
CA GLY A 15 -23.87 -1.58 -11.36
C GLY A 15 -22.36 -1.76 -11.32
N ARG A 16 -21.61 -0.73 -10.91
CA ARG A 16 -20.16 -0.78 -10.69
C ARG A 16 -19.77 -0.78 -9.21
N ASN A 17 -20.74 -0.85 -8.29
CA ASN A 17 -20.49 -0.75 -6.85
C ASN A 17 -19.71 0.55 -6.49
N GLU A 18 -20.03 1.66 -7.14
CA GLU A 18 -19.34 2.95 -6.95
C GLU A 18 -20.17 3.96 -6.13
N VAL A 19 -21.38 3.60 -5.69
CA VAL A 19 -22.29 4.54 -5.00
C VAL A 19 -22.21 4.40 -3.48
N VAL A 20 -21.98 5.53 -2.82
CA VAL A 20 -22.05 5.67 -1.35
C VAL A 20 -23.49 5.98 -0.94
N LEU A 21 -23.95 5.35 0.14
CA LEU A 21 -25.24 5.66 0.77
C LEU A 21 -24.99 6.39 2.10
N PHE A 22 -25.64 7.52 2.32
CA PHE A 22 -25.61 8.25 3.59
C PHE A 22 -27.01 8.36 4.19
N LEU A 23 -27.16 7.92 5.44
CA LEU A 23 -28.44 7.83 6.14
C LEU A 23 -28.50 8.78 7.35
N GLY A 24 -29.58 9.54 7.43
CA GLY A 24 -29.94 10.37 8.58
C GLY A 24 -31.24 9.97 9.24
N ALA A 25 -31.64 10.72 10.28
CA ALA A 25 -32.74 10.31 11.18
C ALA A 25 -34.08 10.14 10.45
N GLY A 26 -34.30 10.87 9.36
CA GLY A 26 -35.48 10.74 8.52
C GLY A 26 -35.64 9.36 7.86
N PHE A 27 -34.56 8.59 7.73
CA PHE A 27 -34.62 7.22 7.22
C PHE A 27 -35.40 6.30 8.14
N SER A 28 -35.38 6.56 9.45
CA SER A 28 -35.90 5.65 10.48
C SER A 28 -37.38 5.89 10.84
N LEU A 29 -37.99 6.98 10.34
CA LEU A 29 -39.32 7.47 10.77
C LEU A 29 -40.47 6.48 10.56
N ASP A 30 -40.42 5.69 9.48
CA ASP A 30 -41.50 4.75 9.13
C ASP A 30 -41.43 3.44 9.95
N ALA A 31 -40.34 3.22 10.70
CA ALA A 31 -40.19 2.09 11.61
C ALA A 31 -40.78 2.39 12.99
N LYS A 32 -40.99 1.34 13.78
CA LYS A 32 -41.40 1.44 15.18
C LYS A 32 -40.26 1.05 16.11
N ASN A 33 -40.14 1.75 17.23
CA ASN A 33 -39.17 1.45 18.28
C ASN A 33 -39.63 0.26 19.16
N LYS A 34 -38.83 -0.11 20.18
CA LYS A 34 -39.12 -1.23 21.08
C LYS A 34 -40.41 -1.07 21.90
N ILE A 35 -40.87 0.16 22.12
CA ILE A 35 -42.11 0.46 22.83
C ILE A 35 -43.33 0.56 21.89
N GLY A 36 -43.15 0.31 20.59
CA GLY A 36 -44.23 0.27 19.60
C GLY A 36 -44.65 1.62 19.04
N GLU A 37 -43.90 2.69 19.35
CA GLU A 37 -44.11 4.05 18.84
C GLU A 37 -43.27 4.28 17.57
N SER A 38 -43.66 5.24 16.73
CA SER A 38 -42.83 5.67 15.60
C SER A 38 -41.49 6.23 16.10
N PHE A 39 -40.43 6.04 15.31
CA PHE A 39 -39.13 6.62 15.65
C PHE A 39 -39.24 8.15 15.79
N PRO A 40 -38.68 8.73 16.87
CA PRO A 40 -38.83 10.14 17.13
C PRO A 40 -37.98 10.98 16.17
N THR A 41 -38.54 12.09 15.71
CA THR A 41 -37.75 13.18 15.13
C THR A 41 -36.87 13.81 16.21
N GLY A 42 -35.88 14.63 15.81
CA GLY A 42 -35.06 15.36 16.80
C GLY A 42 -35.88 16.22 17.77
N TRP A 43 -37.00 16.78 17.31
CA TRP A 43 -37.95 17.51 18.14
C TRP A 43 -38.68 16.60 19.13
N ALA A 44 -39.26 15.49 18.65
CA ALA A 44 -39.98 14.55 19.51
C ALA A 44 -39.07 13.86 20.53
N LEU A 45 -37.81 13.60 20.17
CA LEU A 45 -36.81 13.11 21.12
C LEU A 45 -36.47 14.17 22.18
N GLY A 46 -36.40 15.45 21.79
CA GLY A 46 -36.25 16.57 22.72
C GLY A 46 -37.39 16.63 23.75
N GLU A 47 -38.64 16.53 23.30
CA GLU A 47 -39.80 16.47 24.19
C GLU A 47 -39.74 15.29 25.17
N LYS A 48 -39.37 14.10 24.69
CA LYS A 48 -39.20 12.92 25.56
C LYS A 48 -38.06 13.11 26.57
N LEU A 49 -36.95 13.74 26.18
CA LEU A 49 -35.85 14.07 27.09
C LEU A 49 -36.27 15.11 28.13
N TRP A 50 -37.06 16.12 27.75
CA TRP A 50 -37.60 17.13 28.66
C TRP A 50 -38.42 16.47 29.78
N GLN A 51 -39.33 15.57 29.40
CA GLN A 51 -40.15 14.80 30.33
C GLN A 51 -39.30 13.86 31.19
N PHE A 52 -38.35 13.15 30.60
CA PHE A 52 -37.45 12.23 31.32
C PHE A 52 -36.59 12.95 32.37
N LEU A 53 -36.17 14.19 32.09
CA LEU A 53 -35.38 15.01 33.01
C LEU A 53 -36.23 15.69 34.10
N GLY A 54 -37.56 15.62 33.99
CA GLY A 54 -38.48 16.17 34.98
C GLY A 54 -38.61 17.69 34.94
N TYR A 55 -38.36 18.33 33.80
CA TYR A 55 -38.58 19.76 33.66
C TYR A 55 -40.09 20.09 33.73
N PRO A 56 -40.48 21.15 34.46
CA PRO A 56 -41.88 21.51 34.61
C PRO A 56 -42.43 22.17 33.34
N GLY A 57 -43.70 21.92 33.02
CA GLY A 57 -44.41 22.53 31.90
C GLY A 57 -44.22 21.82 30.56
N GLU A 58 -44.79 22.41 29.51
CA GLU A 58 -44.65 21.93 28.13
C GLU A 58 -43.23 22.17 27.61
N TYR A 59 -42.82 21.35 26.65
CA TYR A 59 -41.51 21.48 26.01
C TYR A 59 -41.40 22.82 25.27
N ASP A 60 -40.40 23.62 25.63
CA ASP A 60 -40.20 24.98 25.15
C ASP A 60 -39.50 25.09 23.79
N GLY A 61 -39.17 23.95 23.16
CA GLY A 61 -38.43 23.90 21.90
C GLY A 61 -36.90 24.01 22.05
N THR A 62 -36.36 23.85 23.25
CA THR A 62 -34.91 23.75 23.48
C THR A 62 -34.27 22.69 22.58
N SER A 63 -33.31 23.09 21.75
CA SER A 63 -32.67 22.19 20.78
C SER A 63 -32.15 20.88 21.40
N LEU A 64 -32.25 19.78 20.64
CA LEU A 64 -31.80 18.46 21.05
C LEU A 64 -30.36 18.42 21.61
N PRO A 65 -29.35 19.11 21.01
CA PRO A 65 -28.00 19.08 21.57
C PRO A 65 -27.88 19.67 22.99
N ILE A 66 -28.70 20.67 23.31
CA ILE A 66 -28.74 21.29 24.64
C ILE A 66 -29.43 20.35 25.63
N LEU A 67 -30.56 19.77 25.25
CA LEU A 67 -31.27 18.79 26.09
C LEU A 67 -30.44 17.54 26.35
N TYR A 68 -29.73 17.05 25.33
CA TYR A 68 -28.84 15.91 25.49
C TYR A 68 -27.65 16.26 26.41
N GLN A 69 -27.16 17.51 26.38
CA GLN A 69 -26.15 17.98 27.32
C GLN A 69 -26.65 17.94 28.77
N ALA A 70 -27.90 18.36 29.00
CA ALA A 70 -28.55 18.26 30.31
C ALA A 70 -28.77 16.79 30.72
N PHE A 71 -29.16 15.94 29.78
CA PHE A 71 -29.33 14.50 29.99
C PHE A 71 -28.04 13.81 30.44
N ILE A 72 -26.90 14.11 29.80
CA ILE A 72 -25.60 13.60 30.26
C ILE A 72 -25.27 14.14 31.65
N GLY A 73 -25.47 15.44 31.90
CA GLY A 73 -25.12 16.10 33.17
C GLY A 73 -26.04 15.76 34.35
N ALA A 74 -27.24 15.23 34.11
CA ALA A 74 -28.19 14.91 35.17
C ALA A 74 -27.67 13.80 36.09
N GLY A 75 -27.91 13.93 37.40
CA GLY A 75 -27.55 12.94 38.44
C GLY A 75 -28.36 11.63 38.40
N ILE A 76 -28.85 11.24 37.22
CA ILE A 76 -29.59 10.01 36.95
C ILE A 76 -28.59 8.88 36.70
N LYS A 77 -28.88 7.67 37.20
CA LYS A 77 -28.03 6.48 36.98
C LYS A 77 -27.85 6.20 35.49
N ARG A 78 -26.63 5.82 35.10
CA ARG A 78 -26.26 5.56 33.70
C ARG A 78 -27.13 4.48 33.05
N ASP A 79 -27.46 3.40 33.75
CA ASP A 79 -28.30 2.33 33.22
C ASP A 79 -29.69 2.82 32.80
N LEU A 80 -30.28 3.76 33.55
CA LEU A 80 -31.57 4.36 33.20
C LEU A 80 -31.48 5.21 31.94
N LYS A 81 -30.37 5.95 31.77
CA LYS A 81 -30.10 6.71 30.55
C LYS A 81 -29.93 5.79 29.34
N THR A 82 -29.15 4.73 29.48
CA THR A 82 -28.94 3.73 28.43
C THR A 82 -30.26 3.03 28.07
N ASN A 83 -31.08 2.67 29.05
CA ASN A 83 -32.39 2.07 28.82
C ASN A 83 -33.34 3.03 28.10
N PHE A 84 -33.39 4.30 28.50
CA PHE A 84 -34.20 5.32 27.83
C PHE A 84 -33.84 5.42 26.33
N LEU A 85 -32.55 5.46 25.99
CA LEU A 85 -32.12 5.49 24.58
C LEU A 85 -32.48 4.19 23.86
N ASN A 86 -32.25 3.03 24.48
CA ASN A 86 -32.58 1.74 23.88
C ASN A 86 -34.09 1.57 23.63
N GLU A 87 -34.95 2.06 24.52
CA GLU A 87 -36.41 1.96 24.36
C GLU A 87 -36.92 2.85 23.23
N ASN A 88 -36.41 4.08 23.14
CA ASN A 88 -36.90 5.07 22.19
C ASN A 88 -36.25 5.00 20.81
N LEU A 89 -35.01 4.48 20.71
CA LEU A 89 -34.18 4.53 19.49
C LEU A 89 -33.66 3.16 19.02
N SER A 90 -33.96 2.05 19.70
CA SER A 90 -33.79 0.72 19.09
C SER A 90 -35.09 0.30 18.40
N SER A 91 -34.97 -0.38 17.26
CA SER A 91 -36.14 -0.82 16.51
C SER A 91 -36.86 -2.01 17.17
N GLY A 92 -38.19 -1.98 17.14
CA GLY A 92 -39.08 -3.07 17.51
C GLY A 92 -39.67 -3.74 16.26
N ASP A 93 -40.43 -2.97 15.47
CA ASP A 93 -40.99 -3.40 14.19
C ASP A 93 -40.43 -2.57 13.03
N ILE A 94 -40.02 -3.24 11.96
CA ILE A 94 -39.41 -2.62 10.78
C ILE A 94 -40.20 -3.06 9.56
N PRO A 95 -40.84 -2.13 8.82
CA PRO A 95 -41.60 -2.45 7.62
C PRO A 95 -40.78 -3.24 6.59
N SER A 96 -41.44 -4.11 5.84
CA SER A 96 -40.79 -4.94 4.81
C SER A 96 -40.23 -4.11 3.65
N SER A 97 -40.70 -2.86 3.46
CA SER A 97 -40.17 -1.91 2.47
C SER A 97 -38.69 -1.61 2.68
N TYR A 98 -38.21 -1.57 3.93
CA TYR A 98 -36.79 -1.34 4.24
C TYR A 98 -35.86 -2.38 3.63
N ASN A 99 -36.34 -3.59 3.39
CA ASN A 99 -35.58 -4.63 2.72
C ASN A 99 -35.03 -4.20 1.34
N ARG A 100 -35.68 -3.25 0.68
CA ARG A 100 -35.29 -2.75 -0.64
C ARG A 100 -33.95 -2.02 -0.60
N ILE A 101 -33.52 -1.51 0.56
CA ILE A 101 -32.17 -0.91 0.71
C ILE A 101 -31.05 -1.93 0.45
N THR A 102 -31.35 -3.23 0.58
CA THR A 102 -30.39 -4.31 0.34
C THR A 102 -30.29 -4.71 -1.14
N ILE A 103 -31.11 -4.14 -2.03
CA ILE A 103 -31.11 -4.50 -3.46
C ILE A 103 -29.76 -4.16 -4.09
N PRO A 104 -29.23 -2.91 -3.98
CA PRO A 104 -27.94 -2.59 -4.57
C PRO A 104 -26.77 -3.09 -3.71
N TYR A 105 -25.64 -3.33 -4.37
CA TYR A 105 -24.35 -3.45 -3.70
C TYR A 105 -23.76 -2.04 -3.53
N TRP A 106 -23.90 -1.47 -2.34
CA TRP A 106 -23.33 -0.17 -1.99
C TRP A 106 -21.80 -0.24 -1.89
N TYR A 107 -21.12 0.83 -2.29
CA TYR A 107 -19.68 0.96 -2.07
C TYR A 107 -19.40 0.94 -0.56
N LYS A 108 -20.08 1.83 0.19
CA LYS A 108 -20.17 1.86 1.66
C LYS A 108 -21.47 2.52 2.09
N ILE A 109 -21.91 2.22 3.31
CA ILE A 109 -23.03 2.89 3.97
C ILE A 109 -22.48 3.74 5.12
N TYR A 110 -22.83 5.01 5.15
CA TYR A 110 -22.56 5.92 6.25
C TYR A 110 -23.87 6.28 6.94
N THR A 111 -23.85 6.40 8.26
CA THR A 111 -25.04 6.79 9.02
C THR A 111 -24.67 7.66 10.21
N ILE A 112 -25.49 8.69 10.44
CA ILE A 112 -25.49 9.48 11.68
C ILE A 112 -26.54 8.96 12.67
N ASN A 113 -27.30 7.93 12.27
CA ASN A 113 -28.26 7.28 13.16
C ASN A 113 -27.54 6.31 14.08
N ILE A 114 -28.02 6.25 15.32
CA ILE A 114 -27.53 5.33 16.34
C ILE A 114 -28.44 4.08 16.49
N ASP A 115 -29.47 3.96 15.66
CA ASP A 115 -30.41 2.82 15.65
C ASP A 115 -29.81 1.54 15.02
N ASP A 116 -30.58 0.45 15.08
CA ASP A 116 -30.19 -0.89 14.62
C ASP A 116 -31.00 -1.37 13.39
N ILE A 117 -31.66 -0.45 12.67
CA ILE A 117 -32.57 -0.80 11.55
C ILE A 117 -31.79 -1.47 10.42
N VAL A 118 -30.69 -0.86 9.96
CA VAL A 118 -29.93 -1.36 8.81
C VAL A 118 -29.38 -2.75 9.10
N GLN A 119 -28.84 -2.98 10.30
CA GLN A 119 -28.31 -4.25 10.77
C GLN A 119 -29.36 -5.36 10.69
N LYS A 120 -30.55 -5.09 11.26
CA LYS A 120 -31.65 -6.06 11.24
C LYS A 120 -32.17 -6.32 9.83
N VAL A 121 -32.23 -5.31 8.98
CA VAL A 121 -32.67 -5.45 7.59
C VAL A 121 -31.71 -6.33 6.79
N TYR A 122 -30.40 -6.12 6.92
CA TYR A 122 -29.39 -6.96 6.28
C TYR A 122 -29.42 -8.41 6.81
N ALA A 123 -29.53 -8.57 8.12
CA ALA A 123 -29.67 -9.89 8.75
C ALA A 123 -30.93 -10.63 8.28
N ARG A 124 -32.08 -9.95 8.18
CA ARG A 124 -33.34 -10.51 7.63
C ARG A 124 -33.19 -11.03 6.20
N LYS A 125 -32.30 -10.43 5.41
CA LYS A 125 -32.00 -10.84 4.03
C LYS A 125 -30.83 -11.82 3.91
N GLY A 126 -30.25 -12.25 5.04
CA GLY A 126 -29.09 -13.15 5.06
C GLY A 126 -27.83 -12.54 4.44
N LYS A 127 -27.76 -11.20 4.32
CA LYS A 127 -26.58 -10.48 3.83
C LYS A 127 -25.72 -10.06 5.00
N LYS A 128 -24.41 -10.23 4.89
CA LYS A 128 -23.48 -9.87 5.94
C LYS A 128 -23.19 -8.37 5.92
N LEU A 129 -23.04 -7.81 7.12
CA LEU A 129 -22.72 -6.41 7.34
C LEU A 129 -21.52 -6.35 8.28
N ARG A 130 -20.54 -5.50 7.96
CA ARG A 130 -19.41 -5.20 8.81
C ARG A 130 -19.54 -3.78 9.34
N GLU A 131 -19.47 -3.64 10.66
CA GLU A 131 -19.74 -2.38 11.33
C GLU A 131 -18.43 -1.71 11.78
N LEU A 132 -18.34 -0.40 11.55
CA LEU A 132 -17.31 0.49 12.11
C LEU A 132 -18.01 1.59 12.90
N ILE A 133 -17.71 1.69 14.18
CA ILE A 133 -18.42 2.55 15.13
C ILE A 133 -17.49 3.65 15.66
N PHE A 134 -17.85 4.89 15.38
CA PHE A 134 -17.23 6.06 16.01
C PHE A 134 -17.53 6.11 17.52
N PRO A 135 -16.58 6.52 18.39
CA PRO A 135 -15.17 6.89 18.13
C PRO A 135 -14.17 5.74 18.34
N HIS A 136 -14.64 4.50 18.44
CA HIS A 136 -13.82 3.37 18.88
C HIS A 136 -13.12 2.65 17.73
N ASP A 137 -13.80 2.53 16.59
CA ASP A 137 -13.27 1.83 15.43
C ASP A 137 -12.51 2.78 14.50
N GLU A 138 -11.53 2.19 13.82
CA GLU A 138 -10.72 2.84 12.80
C GLU A 138 -11.13 2.42 11.39
N PHE A 139 -10.50 3.04 10.41
CA PHE A 139 -10.66 2.67 9.01
C PHE A 139 -10.38 1.18 8.79
N LYS A 140 -11.21 0.53 7.97
CA LYS A 140 -10.93 -0.81 7.43
C LYS A 140 -11.19 -0.84 5.93
N GLU A 141 -10.28 -1.48 5.20
CA GLU A 141 -10.44 -1.71 3.76
C GLU A 141 -11.71 -2.51 3.46
N ARG A 142 -12.39 -2.12 2.38
CA ARG A 142 -13.64 -2.77 1.94
C ARG A 142 -13.42 -4.20 1.50
N ASP A 143 -14.44 -5.03 1.68
CA ASP A 143 -14.48 -6.37 1.10
C ASP A 143 -14.69 -6.31 -0.42
N GLN A 144 -13.67 -6.71 -1.18
CA GLN A 144 -13.72 -6.75 -2.64
C GLN A 144 -14.58 -7.90 -3.18
N SER A 145 -14.87 -8.91 -2.36
CA SER A 145 -15.71 -10.04 -2.74
C SER A 145 -17.20 -9.74 -2.70
N LEU A 146 -17.59 -8.59 -2.16
CA LEU A 146 -18.99 -8.19 -1.95
C LEU A 146 -19.78 -9.20 -1.10
N ASP A 147 -19.10 -10.00 -0.28
CA ASP A 147 -19.76 -10.89 0.69
C ASP A 147 -20.24 -10.08 1.90
N GLU A 148 -19.51 -9.04 2.28
CA GLU A 148 -19.83 -8.16 3.41
C GLU A 148 -19.91 -6.70 2.97
N ILE A 149 -20.98 -5.99 3.37
CA ILE A 149 -21.10 -4.54 3.16
C ILE A 149 -20.64 -3.80 4.41
N HIS A 150 -19.83 -2.77 4.23
CA HIS A 150 -19.37 -1.91 5.33
C HIS A 150 -20.42 -0.85 5.66
N ILE A 151 -20.79 -0.77 6.94
CA ILE A 151 -21.53 0.35 7.52
C ILE A 151 -20.64 1.12 8.50
N VAL A 152 -20.64 2.44 8.40
CA VAL A 152 -19.88 3.34 9.27
C VAL A 152 -20.84 4.22 10.05
N HIS A 153 -20.85 4.04 11.37
CA HIS A 153 -21.63 4.82 12.32
C HIS A 153 -20.84 6.04 12.78
N LEU A 154 -21.13 7.21 12.21
CA LEU A 154 -20.40 8.44 12.47
C LEU A 154 -20.71 9.05 13.84
N HIS A 155 -21.89 8.77 14.41
CA HIS A 155 -22.34 9.30 15.70
C HIS A 155 -22.42 8.23 16.81
N GLY A 156 -21.85 7.05 16.57
CA GLY A 156 -21.95 5.89 17.46
C GLY A 156 -23.15 4.99 17.16
N LYS A 157 -23.40 3.99 18.01
CA LYS A 157 -24.41 2.95 17.76
C LYS A 157 -24.97 2.39 19.08
N LEU A 158 -26.27 2.11 19.12
CA LEU A 158 -26.91 1.40 20.23
C LEU A 158 -26.63 -0.12 20.23
N PRO A 159 -26.56 -0.76 21.41
CA PRO A 159 -26.56 -0.13 22.74
C PRO A 159 -25.25 0.61 22.99
N CYS A 160 -25.34 1.83 23.54
CA CYS A 160 -24.19 2.70 23.74
C CYS A 160 -24.04 3.17 25.19
N ILE A 161 -22.86 3.69 25.45
CA ILE A 161 -22.59 4.61 26.53
C ILE A 161 -23.08 6.00 26.08
N PRO A 162 -23.99 6.68 26.81
CA PRO A 162 -24.53 7.98 26.37
C PRO A 162 -23.47 9.06 26.09
N GLU A 163 -22.32 8.99 26.76
CA GLU A 163 -21.19 9.90 26.59
C GLU A 163 -20.37 9.64 25.31
N ASP A 164 -20.48 8.45 24.71
CA ASP A 164 -19.67 8.01 23.56
C ASP A 164 -20.36 8.26 22.20
N VAL A 165 -21.59 8.76 22.19
CA VAL A 165 -22.28 9.19 20.97
C VAL A 165 -22.08 10.69 20.68
N VAL A 166 -22.35 11.14 19.46
CA VAL A 166 -22.28 12.57 19.10
C VAL A 166 -23.69 13.16 19.02
N PHE A 167 -24.15 13.72 20.15
CA PHE A 167 -25.48 14.35 20.23
C PHE A 167 -25.44 15.73 20.90
N SER A 168 -24.65 15.91 21.96
CA SER A 168 -24.58 17.18 22.71
C SER A 168 -23.63 18.21 22.09
N THR A 169 -23.81 19.48 22.43
CA THR A 169 -22.90 20.56 22.02
C THR A 169 -21.44 20.29 22.43
N LYS A 170 -21.20 19.76 23.64
CA LYS A 170 -19.83 19.40 24.07
C LYS A 170 -19.28 18.20 23.30
N GLN A 171 -20.13 17.24 22.94
CA GLN A 171 -19.72 16.08 22.14
C GLN A 171 -19.35 16.49 20.72
N TYR A 172 -20.15 17.34 20.07
CA TYR A 172 -19.79 17.95 18.78
C TYR A 172 -18.48 18.76 18.86
N ALA A 173 -18.32 19.60 19.88
CA ALA A 173 -17.07 20.35 20.06
C ALA A 173 -15.87 19.43 20.28
N ARG A 174 -15.99 18.40 21.12
CA ARG A 174 -14.93 17.40 21.35
C ARG A 174 -14.60 16.62 20.09
N ALA A 175 -15.62 16.21 19.33
CA ALA A 175 -15.44 15.56 18.04
C ALA A 175 -14.77 16.51 17.02
N GLY A 176 -15.10 17.79 17.07
CA GLY A 176 -14.53 18.86 16.26
C GLY A 176 -13.13 19.35 16.70
N LEU A 177 -12.58 18.90 17.82
CA LEU A 177 -11.21 19.25 18.24
C LEU A 177 -10.19 18.18 17.83
N ARG A 178 -10.64 16.97 17.58
CA ARG A 178 -9.79 15.84 17.19
C ARG A 178 -9.94 15.57 15.70
N GLU A 179 -8.91 15.00 15.10
CA GLU A 179 -9.04 14.38 13.79
C GLU A 179 -9.77 13.04 13.96
N GLN A 180 -10.80 12.84 13.15
CA GLN A 180 -11.73 11.72 13.18
C GLN A 180 -11.55 10.89 11.89
N PRO A 181 -10.85 9.75 11.96
CA PRO A 181 -10.50 8.96 10.77
C PRO A 181 -11.72 8.54 9.94
N LEU A 182 -12.82 8.15 10.58
CA LEU A 182 -14.05 7.72 9.89
C LEU A 182 -14.77 8.87 9.16
N TYR A 183 -14.70 10.09 9.70
CA TYR A 183 -15.21 11.30 9.04
C TYR A 183 -14.30 11.73 7.89
N SER A 184 -12.98 11.74 8.08
CA SER A 184 -12.01 11.97 7.00
C SER A 184 -12.24 10.99 5.85
N GLN A 185 -12.46 9.71 6.17
CA GLN A 185 -12.79 8.67 5.19
C GLN A 185 -14.08 8.97 4.43
N PHE A 186 -15.16 9.31 5.13
CA PHE A 186 -16.41 9.69 4.48
C PHE A 186 -16.20 10.83 3.48
N VAL A 187 -15.45 11.85 3.88
CA VAL A 187 -15.16 13.03 3.06
C VAL A 187 -14.30 12.67 1.83
N TYR A 188 -13.36 11.72 1.96
CA TYR A 188 -12.63 11.18 0.80
C TYR A 188 -13.52 10.37 -0.15
N ASP A 189 -14.37 9.50 0.40
CA ASP A 189 -15.30 8.69 -0.38
C ASP A 189 -16.29 9.59 -1.12
N TYR A 190 -16.84 10.60 -0.43
CA TYR A 190 -17.70 11.64 -1.01
C TYR A 190 -17.03 12.43 -2.16
N ALA A 191 -15.76 12.79 -2.02
CA ALA A 191 -15.03 13.52 -3.04
C ALA A 191 -14.79 12.70 -4.33
N THR A 192 -14.76 11.37 -4.20
CA THR A 192 -14.35 10.46 -5.27
C THR A 192 -15.48 9.60 -5.83
N HIS A 193 -16.60 9.48 -5.12
CA HIS A 193 -17.75 8.63 -5.45
C HIS A 193 -19.08 9.40 -5.34
N PRO A 194 -20.06 9.09 -6.20
CA PRO A 194 -21.42 9.62 -6.05
C PRO A 194 -22.04 9.17 -4.73
N THR A 195 -22.66 10.10 -4.02
CA THR A 195 -23.31 9.84 -2.72
C THR A 195 -24.80 10.10 -2.79
N ILE A 196 -25.61 9.18 -2.26
CA ILE A 196 -27.06 9.37 -2.08
C ILE A 196 -27.34 9.62 -0.59
N PHE A 197 -27.82 10.82 -0.27
CA PHE A 197 -28.23 11.23 1.07
C PHE A 197 -29.74 11.00 1.25
N ILE A 198 -30.13 10.29 2.31
CA ILE A 198 -31.52 9.97 2.62
C ILE A 198 -31.82 10.30 4.08
N GLY A 199 -32.94 10.97 4.32
CA GLY A 199 -33.39 11.25 5.68
C GLY A 199 -32.52 12.25 6.44
N THR A 200 -31.77 13.07 5.71
CA THR A 200 -30.97 14.17 6.26
C THR A 200 -31.16 15.40 5.37
N ASP A 201 -31.12 16.57 5.98
CA ASP A 201 -31.00 17.83 5.26
C ASP A 201 -29.53 18.26 5.12
N LEU A 202 -28.58 17.41 5.50
CA LEU A 202 -27.13 17.67 5.47
C LEU A 202 -26.71 18.87 6.32
N ASN A 203 -27.32 19.06 7.49
CA ASN A 203 -26.86 20.00 8.50
C ASN A 203 -25.91 19.30 9.49
N GLU A 204 -24.67 19.02 9.05
CA GLU A 204 -23.69 18.23 9.81
C GLU A 204 -22.39 19.03 10.00
N PRO A 205 -22.20 19.71 11.15
CA PRO A 205 -21.04 20.59 11.38
C PRO A 205 -19.69 19.87 11.28
N LEU A 206 -19.63 18.57 11.59
CA LEU A 206 -18.39 17.82 11.43
C LEU A 206 -18.05 17.64 9.95
N PHE A 207 -19.03 17.30 9.12
CA PHE A 207 -18.87 17.19 7.67
C PHE A 207 -18.46 18.53 7.05
N GLU A 208 -19.16 19.62 7.39
CA GLU A 208 -18.83 20.98 6.91
C GLU A 208 -17.40 21.37 7.28
N ARG A 209 -16.98 21.13 8.53
CA ARG A 209 -15.60 21.38 8.98
C ARG A 209 -14.58 20.66 8.12
N TYR A 210 -14.83 19.39 7.77
CA TYR A 210 -13.89 18.59 6.98
C TYR A 210 -13.80 19.00 5.52
N ILE A 211 -14.87 19.58 4.98
CA ILE A 211 -14.87 20.17 3.65
C ILE A 211 -14.19 21.54 3.68
N GLU A 212 -14.62 22.44 4.57
CA GLU A 212 -14.10 23.81 4.68
C GLU A 212 -12.63 23.86 5.10
N SER A 213 -12.14 22.91 5.91
CA SER A 213 -10.69 22.81 6.22
C SER A 213 -9.83 22.55 4.98
N ARG A 214 -10.46 22.21 3.85
CA ARG A 214 -9.81 21.90 2.59
C ARG A 214 -10.24 22.84 1.46
N GLU A 215 -11.27 23.67 1.61
CA GLU A 215 -11.74 24.54 0.53
C GLU A 215 -10.97 25.88 0.47
N GLY A 216 -10.03 25.97 -0.47
CA GLY A 216 -9.61 27.24 -1.06
C GLY A 216 -10.55 27.60 -2.21
N ARG A 217 -11.48 28.53 -1.99
CA ARG A 217 -12.39 29.00 -3.04
C ARG A 217 -11.62 29.91 -4.00
N GLU A 218 -11.16 29.40 -5.14
CA GLU A 218 -10.99 30.16 -6.40
C GLU A 218 -10.53 29.26 -7.59
N GLY A 219 -11.19 29.41 -8.75
CA GLY A 219 -10.58 29.18 -10.07
C GLY A 219 -10.87 27.88 -10.85
N PHE A 220 -11.25 26.76 -10.22
CA PHE A 220 -11.39 25.46 -10.90
C PHE A 220 -12.84 24.98 -11.04
N GLY A 221 -13.17 24.31 -12.15
CA GLY A 221 -14.51 23.75 -12.40
C GLY A 221 -14.77 22.49 -11.56
N GLU A 222 -16.05 22.23 -11.25
CA GLU A 222 -16.47 21.07 -10.44
C GLU A 222 -16.05 19.73 -11.06
N LEU A 223 -15.30 18.92 -10.30
CA LEU A 223 -14.79 17.60 -10.70
C LEU A 223 -15.28 16.46 -9.81
N ARG A 224 -15.94 16.76 -8.67
CA ARG A 224 -16.55 15.74 -7.80
C ARG A 224 -17.69 15.05 -8.54
N PRO A 225 -17.93 13.75 -8.32
CA PRO A 225 -19.09 13.07 -8.88
C PRO A 225 -20.40 13.71 -8.44
N ARG A 226 -21.40 13.66 -9.32
CA ARG A 226 -22.72 14.20 -9.03
C ARG A 226 -23.40 13.37 -7.93
N SER A 227 -23.77 14.03 -6.84
CA SER A 227 -24.42 13.43 -5.68
C SER A 227 -25.87 13.88 -5.57
N PHE A 228 -26.69 13.16 -4.78
CA PHE A 228 -28.13 13.41 -4.68
C PHE A 228 -28.59 13.43 -3.23
N ILE A 229 -29.51 14.34 -2.90
CA ILE A 229 -30.17 14.40 -1.59
C ILE A 229 -31.67 14.21 -1.78
N ILE A 230 -32.22 13.22 -1.07
CA ILE A 230 -33.63 12.81 -1.16
C ILE A 230 -34.33 13.29 0.11
N THR A 231 -35.16 14.32 -0.04
CA THR A 231 -36.00 14.83 1.05
C THR A 231 -37.35 15.31 0.51
N PRO A 232 -38.44 15.21 1.31
CA PRO A 232 -39.77 15.66 0.87
C PRO A 232 -39.82 17.16 0.57
N SER A 233 -39.03 17.94 1.31
CA SER A 233 -38.87 19.37 1.07
C SER A 233 -37.50 19.83 1.58
N ILE A 234 -36.95 20.85 0.92
CA ILE A 234 -35.80 21.61 1.38
C ILE A 234 -35.98 23.06 0.93
N SER A 235 -35.41 24.01 1.67
CA SER A 235 -35.44 25.42 1.26
C SER A 235 -34.77 25.58 -0.11
N PRO A 236 -35.35 26.34 -1.06
CA PRO A 236 -34.74 26.59 -2.36
C PRO A 236 -33.33 27.18 -2.26
N VAL A 237 -33.09 28.02 -1.26
CA VAL A 237 -31.77 28.60 -0.97
C VAL A 237 -30.78 27.50 -0.61
N LYS A 238 -31.19 26.55 0.25
CA LYS A 238 -30.37 25.42 0.66
C LYS A 238 -30.12 24.45 -0.51
N ALA A 239 -31.13 24.18 -1.35
CA ALA A 239 -30.95 23.38 -2.56
C ALA A 239 -29.91 23.99 -3.52
N GLN A 240 -29.93 25.32 -3.67
CA GLN A 240 -28.97 26.03 -4.52
C GLN A 240 -27.54 25.97 -3.96
N ILE A 241 -27.38 26.15 -2.64
CA ILE A 241 -26.10 26.00 -1.94
C ILE A 241 -25.56 24.58 -2.12
N LEU A 242 -26.37 23.56 -1.84
CA LEU A 242 -25.99 22.15 -2.02
C LEU A 242 -25.56 21.84 -3.46
N LYS A 243 -26.27 22.39 -4.45
CA LYS A 243 -25.94 22.18 -5.86
C LYS A 243 -24.63 22.85 -6.25
N ASN A 244 -24.41 24.10 -5.82
CA ASN A 244 -23.28 24.91 -6.26
C ASN A 244 -21.99 24.60 -5.49
N ASP A 245 -22.10 24.47 -4.17
CA ASP A 245 -20.94 24.37 -3.29
C ASP A 245 -20.57 22.90 -3.03
N TYR A 246 -21.51 21.98 -3.18
CA TYR A 246 -21.33 20.56 -2.85
C TYR A 246 -21.56 19.62 -4.05
N ASN A 247 -22.08 20.09 -5.19
CA ASN A 247 -22.53 19.22 -6.30
C ASN A 247 -23.57 18.15 -5.87
N VAL A 248 -24.41 18.51 -4.91
CA VAL A 248 -25.50 17.69 -4.36
C VAL A 248 -26.83 18.21 -4.91
N HIS A 249 -27.53 17.37 -5.67
CA HIS A 249 -28.77 17.72 -6.36
C HIS A 249 -29.98 17.25 -5.55
N HIS A 250 -30.90 18.16 -5.26
CA HIS A 250 -32.10 17.84 -4.51
C HIS A 250 -33.12 17.08 -5.37
N ILE A 251 -33.62 15.99 -4.82
CA ILE A 251 -34.71 15.18 -5.36
C ILE A 251 -35.85 15.18 -4.35
N VAL A 252 -37.00 15.67 -4.79
CA VAL A 252 -38.23 15.69 -3.98
C VAL A 252 -38.74 14.25 -3.84
N GLY A 253 -38.71 13.72 -2.63
CA GLY A 253 -39.24 12.40 -2.34
C GLY A 253 -38.99 11.92 -0.91
N THR A 254 -39.68 10.87 -0.53
CA THR A 254 -39.59 10.18 0.77
C THR A 254 -38.66 8.97 0.70
N THR A 255 -38.36 8.38 1.87
CA THR A 255 -37.69 7.08 1.96
C THR A 255 -38.48 5.99 1.22
N GLU A 256 -39.80 6.02 1.30
CA GLU A 256 -40.68 5.08 0.60
C GLU A 256 -40.62 5.25 -0.93
N ASP A 257 -40.61 6.48 -1.43
CA ASP A 257 -40.45 6.76 -2.87
C ASP A 257 -39.13 6.20 -3.41
N PHE A 258 -38.05 6.37 -2.65
CA PHE A 258 -36.74 5.82 -2.99
C PHE A 258 -36.74 4.29 -3.00
N PHE A 259 -37.36 3.67 -2.00
CA PHE A 259 -37.51 2.22 -1.97
C PHE A 259 -38.32 1.69 -3.15
N ASN A 260 -39.43 2.34 -3.49
CA ASN A 260 -40.23 1.98 -4.66
C ASN A 260 -39.44 2.14 -5.96
N TRP A 261 -38.59 3.17 -6.07
CA TRP A 261 -37.68 3.32 -7.20
C TRP A 261 -36.65 2.19 -7.27
N LEU A 262 -35.98 1.83 -6.16
CA LEU A 262 -35.04 0.71 -6.12
C LEU A 262 -35.68 -0.61 -6.56
N GLU A 263 -36.91 -0.87 -6.11
CA GLU A 263 -37.67 -2.05 -6.52
C GLU A 263 -37.98 -2.04 -8.02
N SER A 264 -38.40 -0.89 -8.57
CA SER A 264 -38.69 -0.76 -10.00
C SER A 264 -37.46 -0.96 -10.90
N LYS A 265 -36.25 -0.79 -10.37
CA LYS A 265 -34.98 -0.93 -11.10
C LYS A 265 -34.19 -2.16 -10.70
N ALA A 266 -34.73 -3.01 -9.81
CA ALA A 266 -34.04 -4.21 -9.33
C ALA A 266 -33.62 -5.14 -10.48
N SER A 267 -34.43 -5.26 -11.53
CA SER A 267 -34.12 -6.05 -12.73
C SER A 267 -33.03 -5.48 -13.61
N ASN A 268 -32.76 -4.17 -13.50
CA ASN A 268 -31.76 -3.47 -14.31
C ASN A 268 -30.40 -3.41 -13.61
N LEU A 269 -30.34 -3.79 -12.33
CA LEU A 269 -29.12 -3.83 -11.56
C LEU A 269 -28.45 -5.20 -11.75
N PRO A 270 -27.15 -5.24 -12.05
CA PRO A 270 -26.42 -6.49 -12.22
C PRO A 270 -26.38 -7.29 -10.92
N ASP A 271 -26.35 -8.61 -11.05
CA ASP A 271 -26.16 -9.50 -9.90
C ASP A 271 -24.72 -9.40 -9.36
N LYS A 272 -24.45 -10.07 -8.23
CA LYS A 272 -23.12 -10.10 -7.62
C LYS A 272 -22.03 -10.49 -8.62
N ASN A 273 -22.30 -11.52 -9.45
CA ASN A 273 -21.33 -12.05 -10.39
C ASN A 273 -21.14 -11.13 -11.59
N GLU A 274 -22.15 -10.40 -12.02
CA GLU A 274 -22.02 -9.41 -13.08
C GLU A 274 -21.24 -8.18 -12.59
N ILE A 275 -21.49 -7.71 -11.36
CA ILE A 275 -20.70 -6.63 -10.75
C ILE A 275 -19.25 -7.06 -10.63
N LEU A 276 -18.98 -8.24 -10.06
CA LEU A 276 -17.62 -8.77 -9.93
C LEU A 276 -16.95 -8.97 -11.31
N LYS A 277 -17.68 -9.30 -12.39
CA LYS A 277 -17.13 -9.43 -13.75
C LYS A 277 -16.60 -8.10 -14.26
N GLN A 278 -17.32 -7.03 -13.97
CA GLN A 278 -16.99 -5.68 -14.44
C GLN A 278 -15.91 -5.03 -13.57
N THR A 279 -15.98 -5.22 -12.26
CA THR A 279 -15.14 -4.55 -11.25
C THR A 279 -13.88 -5.35 -10.88
N PHE A 280 -14.01 -6.67 -10.73
CA PHE A 280 -12.97 -7.59 -10.27
C PHE A 280 -12.98 -8.91 -11.05
N PRO A 281 -12.80 -8.92 -12.39
CA PRO A 281 -12.97 -10.12 -13.23
C PRO A 281 -12.10 -11.31 -12.80
N ASN A 282 -10.96 -11.04 -12.17
CA ASN A 282 -10.07 -12.06 -11.64
C ASN A 282 -10.67 -12.83 -10.45
N LEU A 283 -11.55 -12.20 -9.67
CA LEU A 283 -12.15 -12.77 -8.46
C LEU A 283 -13.26 -13.80 -8.77
N LEU A 284 -13.96 -13.68 -9.90
CA LEU A 284 -15.00 -14.63 -10.28
C LEU A 284 -14.47 -15.96 -10.77
N ASN A 285 -13.46 -15.91 -11.63
CA ASN A 285 -12.73 -17.12 -12.04
C ASN A 285 -12.23 -17.91 -10.82
N VAL A 286 -12.01 -17.20 -9.72
CA VAL A 286 -11.55 -17.71 -8.43
C VAL A 286 -12.68 -18.30 -7.59
N LEU A 287 -13.84 -17.66 -7.51
CA LEU A 287 -15.02 -18.22 -6.82
C LEU A 287 -15.58 -19.45 -7.56
N GLU A 288 -15.61 -19.43 -8.89
CA GLU A 288 -16.00 -20.58 -9.71
C GLU A 288 -15.00 -21.74 -9.54
N PHE A 289 -13.69 -21.46 -9.52
CA PHE A 289 -12.69 -22.48 -9.24
C PHE A 289 -12.81 -23.06 -7.82
N ALA A 290 -13.06 -22.22 -6.81
CA ALA A 290 -13.23 -22.67 -5.42
C ALA A 290 -14.37 -23.67 -5.27
N THR A 291 -15.51 -23.37 -5.90
CA THR A 291 -16.71 -24.22 -5.84
C THR A 291 -16.54 -25.53 -6.60
N VAL A 292 -15.93 -25.51 -7.79
CA VAL A 292 -15.67 -26.72 -8.59
C VAL A 292 -14.62 -27.62 -7.94
N SER A 293 -13.58 -27.05 -7.34
CA SER A 293 -12.47 -27.78 -6.74
C SER A 293 -12.66 -28.10 -5.25
N ASN A 294 -13.81 -27.74 -4.65
CA ASN A 294 -14.14 -27.94 -3.24
C ASN A 294 -13.07 -27.36 -2.27
N ILE A 295 -12.51 -26.20 -2.63
CA ILE A 295 -11.49 -25.50 -1.86
C ILE A 295 -12.17 -24.39 -1.06
N ASN A 296 -11.61 -24.08 0.12
CA ASN A 296 -12.03 -22.91 0.88
C ASN A 296 -11.96 -21.64 0.01
N THR A 297 -13.10 -20.95 -0.14
CA THR A 297 -13.20 -19.68 -0.89
C THR A 297 -12.19 -18.65 -0.41
N LYS A 298 -11.83 -18.65 0.87
CA LYS A 298 -10.78 -17.78 1.41
C LYS A 298 -9.38 -18.12 0.88
N SER A 299 -9.05 -19.40 0.69
CA SER A 299 -7.76 -19.80 0.10
C SER A 299 -7.66 -19.34 -1.35
N VAL A 300 -8.76 -19.47 -2.12
CA VAL A 300 -8.76 -19.05 -3.53
C VAL A 300 -8.82 -17.53 -3.67
N SER A 301 -9.56 -16.81 -2.82
CA SER A 301 -9.59 -15.33 -2.80
C SER A 301 -8.21 -14.76 -2.49
N ASP A 302 -7.56 -15.23 -1.42
CA ASP A 302 -6.21 -14.83 -1.07
C ASP A 302 -5.21 -15.12 -2.20
N PHE A 303 -5.33 -16.28 -2.85
CA PHE A 303 -4.49 -16.61 -4.01
C PHE A 303 -4.76 -15.67 -5.19
N ALA A 304 -6.02 -15.31 -5.47
CA ALA A 304 -6.42 -14.45 -6.57
C ALA A 304 -5.95 -13.00 -6.44
N GLU A 305 -5.95 -12.48 -5.22
CA GLU A 305 -5.49 -11.13 -4.91
C GLU A 305 -3.98 -10.96 -5.17
N THR A 306 -3.26 -12.07 -5.09
CA THR A 306 -1.81 -12.14 -5.25
C THR A 306 -1.40 -12.61 -6.64
N PHE A 307 -2.00 -13.68 -7.15
CA PHE A 307 -1.63 -14.37 -8.39
C PHE A 307 -2.71 -14.17 -9.45
N LYS A 308 -2.38 -13.34 -10.46
CA LYS A 308 -3.25 -13.11 -11.61
C LYS A 308 -2.97 -14.18 -12.66
N ARG A 309 -3.99 -14.87 -13.14
CA ARG A 309 -3.83 -15.82 -14.26
C ARG A 309 -3.48 -15.05 -15.54
N VAL A 310 -2.48 -15.52 -16.29
CA VAL A 310 -2.16 -14.94 -17.60
C VAL A 310 -3.25 -15.37 -18.60
N PRO A 311 -3.98 -14.43 -19.21
CA PRO A 311 -5.08 -14.77 -20.10
C PRO A 311 -4.57 -15.48 -21.36
N LYS A 312 -5.32 -16.49 -21.84
CA LYS A 312 -5.07 -17.17 -23.13
C LYS A 312 -5.54 -16.33 -24.32
N GLU A 313 -6.68 -15.67 -24.13
CA GLU A 313 -7.32 -14.78 -25.08
C GLU A 313 -7.48 -13.41 -24.42
N TYR A 314 -7.22 -12.35 -25.17
CA TYR A 314 -7.32 -10.97 -24.68
C TYR A 314 -8.00 -10.10 -25.71
N THR A 315 -9.04 -9.40 -25.27
CA THR A 315 -9.73 -8.42 -26.11
C THR A 315 -8.85 -7.20 -26.25
N ILE A 316 -8.29 -7.02 -27.44
CA ILE A 316 -7.44 -5.87 -27.76
C ILE A 316 -8.28 -4.60 -27.64
N SER A 317 -7.78 -3.66 -26.84
CA SER A 317 -8.33 -2.31 -26.75
C SER A 317 -7.62 -1.40 -27.75
N ASN A 318 -8.38 -0.61 -28.51
CA ASN A 318 -7.87 0.40 -29.44
C ASN A 318 -7.37 1.67 -28.74
N THR A 319 -6.82 1.55 -27.53
CA THR A 319 -6.19 2.65 -26.81
C THR A 319 -4.78 2.90 -27.33
N ARG A 320 -4.39 4.18 -27.44
CA ARG A 320 -3.00 4.53 -27.74
C ARG A 320 -2.10 4.03 -26.61
N SER A 321 -1.16 3.15 -26.94
CA SER A 321 -0.19 2.65 -25.98
C SER A 321 0.93 3.67 -25.74
N ALA A 322 1.25 3.89 -24.48
CA ALA A 322 2.44 4.65 -24.08
C ALA A 322 3.68 3.77 -23.89
N TYR A 323 3.60 2.46 -24.19
CA TYR A 323 4.70 1.51 -23.99
C TYR A 323 5.98 1.93 -24.71
N LEU A 324 5.86 2.30 -25.98
CA LEU A 324 7.00 2.77 -26.79
C LEU A 324 7.54 4.15 -26.35
N LEU A 325 6.84 4.85 -25.45
CA LEU A 325 7.30 6.07 -24.78
C LEU A 325 8.00 5.76 -23.44
N GLY A 326 8.20 4.49 -23.11
CA GLY A 326 8.97 4.04 -21.94
C GLY A 326 8.16 3.59 -20.74
N THR A 327 6.87 3.26 -20.91
CA THR A 327 6.03 2.81 -19.79
C THR A 327 6.17 1.31 -19.54
N ASN A 328 5.79 0.84 -18.35
CA ASN A 328 5.68 -0.60 -18.11
C ASN A 328 4.72 -1.27 -19.11
N PRO A 329 5.01 -2.49 -19.59
CA PRO A 329 4.16 -3.18 -20.56
C PRO A 329 2.82 -3.58 -19.93
N SER A 330 1.71 -3.20 -20.56
CA SER A 330 0.39 -3.76 -20.30
C SER A 330 0.19 -5.07 -21.07
N TRP A 331 -0.85 -5.84 -20.74
CA TRP A 331 -1.21 -7.01 -21.55
C TRP A 331 -1.60 -6.62 -22.96
N ASN A 332 -2.33 -5.50 -23.14
CA ASN A 332 -2.69 -4.97 -24.46
C ASN A 332 -1.45 -4.72 -25.34
N ASP A 333 -0.35 -4.26 -24.75
CA ASP A 333 0.89 -3.97 -25.49
C ASP A 333 1.56 -5.23 -26.01
N ILE A 334 1.64 -6.25 -25.15
CA ILE A 334 2.23 -7.55 -25.50
C ILE A 334 1.35 -8.26 -26.54
N TYR A 335 0.01 -8.23 -26.39
CA TYR A 335 -0.90 -8.82 -27.39
C TYR A 335 -0.82 -8.13 -28.75
N ASN A 336 -0.66 -6.80 -28.78
CA ASN A 336 -0.44 -6.03 -30.01
C ASN A 336 0.98 -6.18 -30.59
N ASN A 337 1.83 -7.02 -29.98
CA ASN A 337 3.24 -7.19 -30.35
C ASN A 337 3.97 -5.85 -30.43
N LEU A 338 3.75 -4.94 -29.47
CA LEU A 338 4.45 -3.66 -29.40
C LEU A 338 5.89 -3.80 -28.93
N ASP A 339 6.19 -4.82 -28.13
CA ASP A 339 7.55 -5.22 -27.78
C ASP A 339 8.30 -5.83 -28.96
N ILE A 340 9.62 -5.75 -28.87
CA ILE A 340 10.52 -6.40 -29.82
C ILE A 340 10.82 -7.83 -29.36
N PRO A 341 10.96 -8.79 -30.30
CA PRO A 341 11.44 -10.12 -29.95
C PRO A 341 12.86 -10.01 -29.38
N ARG A 342 13.10 -10.69 -28.26
CA ARG A 342 14.42 -10.78 -27.64
C ARG A 342 14.98 -12.17 -27.83
N THR A 343 16.25 -12.27 -28.21
CA THR A 343 16.92 -13.56 -28.45
C THR A 343 16.91 -14.44 -27.19
N ILE A 344 17.08 -13.82 -26.01
CA ILE A 344 17.04 -14.50 -24.71
C ILE A 344 15.67 -15.10 -24.37
N SER A 345 14.57 -14.46 -24.81
CA SER A 345 13.21 -14.94 -24.53
C SER A 345 12.93 -16.30 -25.16
N ASN A 346 13.44 -16.54 -26.38
CA ASN A 346 13.22 -17.80 -27.08
C ASN A 346 13.91 -18.98 -26.36
N ASN A 347 15.13 -18.76 -25.85
CA ASN A 347 15.84 -19.79 -25.09
C ASN A 347 15.10 -20.15 -23.80
N ILE A 348 14.69 -19.15 -23.02
CA ILE A 348 13.93 -19.36 -21.77
C ILE A 348 12.60 -20.04 -22.05
N TYR A 349 11.87 -19.61 -23.09
CA TYR A 349 10.60 -20.21 -23.49
C TYR A 349 10.74 -21.69 -23.82
N ASN A 350 11.71 -22.05 -24.68
CA ASN A 350 11.91 -23.44 -25.11
C ASN A 350 12.20 -24.35 -23.91
N GLN A 351 13.01 -23.90 -22.96
CA GLN A 351 13.30 -24.68 -21.75
C GLN A 351 12.10 -24.80 -20.80
N LEU A 352 11.36 -23.70 -20.57
CA LEU A 352 10.15 -23.73 -19.74
C LEU A 352 9.10 -24.67 -20.36
N PHE A 353 8.89 -24.56 -21.66
CA PHE A 353 7.94 -25.39 -22.39
C PHE A 353 8.33 -26.88 -22.34
N ASP A 354 9.62 -27.20 -22.49
CA ASP A 354 10.11 -28.57 -22.38
C ASP A 354 9.83 -29.19 -21.00
N LEU A 355 10.16 -28.45 -19.94
CA LEU A 355 9.95 -28.88 -18.56
C LEU A 355 8.46 -29.01 -18.17
N CYS A 356 7.58 -28.28 -18.84
CA CYS A 356 6.13 -28.37 -18.64
C CYS A 356 5.49 -29.55 -19.39
N THR A 357 6.04 -29.94 -20.56
CA THR A 357 5.39 -30.90 -21.47
C THR A 357 5.98 -32.30 -21.42
N ARG A 358 7.26 -32.46 -21.09
CA ARG A 358 7.90 -33.76 -20.96
C ARG A 358 7.80 -34.31 -19.54
N GLN A 359 7.58 -35.63 -19.42
CA GLN A 359 7.66 -36.34 -18.14
C GLN A 359 9.12 -36.41 -17.67
N HIS A 360 9.54 -35.42 -16.90
CA HIS A 360 10.81 -35.47 -16.17
C HIS A 360 10.59 -36.07 -14.78
N PRO A 361 11.51 -36.88 -14.25
CA PRO A 361 11.45 -37.31 -12.86
C PRO A 361 11.50 -36.06 -11.96
N ASN A 362 10.46 -35.87 -11.14
CA ASN A 362 10.31 -34.74 -10.22
C ASN A 362 11.24 -34.90 -9.00
N THR A 363 12.56 -34.85 -9.22
CA THR A 363 13.56 -34.99 -8.15
C THR A 363 13.84 -33.68 -7.42
N LYS A 364 13.76 -32.53 -8.12
CA LYS A 364 14.04 -31.19 -7.57
C LYS A 364 13.05 -30.15 -8.06
N GLN A 365 12.75 -29.18 -7.18
CA GLN A 365 11.93 -28.01 -7.47
C GLN A 365 12.62 -27.11 -8.49
N LYS A 366 11.96 -26.83 -9.62
CA LYS A 366 12.56 -26.04 -10.71
C LYS A 366 12.39 -24.55 -10.42
N VAL A 367 13.48 -23.80 -10.46
CA VAL A 367 13.51 -22.35 -10.22
C VAL A 367 14.28 -21.66 -11.33
N PHE A 368 13.67 -20.68 -11.98
CA PHE A 368 14.27 -19.83 -12.99
C PHE A 368 14.44 -18.43 -12.44
N SER A 369 15.56 -17.77 -12.76
CA SER A 369 15.80 -16.37 -12.43
C SER A 369 16.21 -15.57 -13.65
N ILE A 370 15.48 -14.49 -13.90
CA ILE A 370 15.80 -13.47 -14.91
C ILE A 370 16.38 -12.27 -14.19
N ILE A 371 17.67 -12.04 -14.40
CA ILE A 371 18.48 -11.05 -13.71
C ILE A 371 18.76 -9.90 -14.66
N GLY A 372 18.50 -8.66 -14.23
CA GLY A 372 18.83 -7.49 -15.05
C GLY A 372 18.69 -6.17 -14.30
N THR A 373 19.35 -5.13 -14.81
CA THR A 373 19.26 -3.75 -14.29
C THR A 373 17.85 -3.18 -14.49
N ALA A 374 17.50 -2.09 -13.80
CA ALA A 374 16.24 -1.40 -14.06
C ALA A 374 16.18 -0.95 -15.53
N GLY A 375 15.01 -1.04 -16.18
CA GLY A 375 14.84 -0.62 -17.58
C GLY A 375 15.40 -1.58 -18.64
N SER A 376 15.96 -2.73 -18.24
CA SER A 376 16.46 -3.79 -19.16
C SER A 376 15.37 -4.59 -19.90
N GLY A 377 14.10 -4.37 -19.57
CA GLY A 377 12.96 -5.08 -20.18
C GLY A 377 12.53 -6.38 -19.48
N LYS A 378 12.94 -6.62 -18.22
CA LYS A 378 12.51 -7.79 -17.42
C LYS A 378 11.00 -8.05 -17.48
N SER A 379 10.20 -7.05 -17.12
CA SER A 379 8.73 -7.16 -17.09
C SER A 379 8.14 -7.43 -18.48
N THR A 380 8.76 -6.91 -19.54
CA THR A 380 8.39 -7.25 -20.93
C THR A 380 8.65 -8.72 -21.22
N ILE A 381 9.85 -9.21 -20.91
CA ILE A 381 10.25 -10.59 -21.17
C ILE A 381 9.34 -11.58 -20.43
N ILE A 382 9.12 -11.39 -19.13
CA ILE A 382 8.27 -12.33 -18.36
C ILE A 382 6.81 -12.31 -18.81
N LYS A 383 6.26 -11.15 -19.22
CA LYS A 383 4.88 -11.08 -19.73
C LYS A 383 4.77 -11.75 -21.08
N ARG A 384 5.75 -11.53 -21.98
CA ARG A 384 5.84 -12.22 -23.27
C ARG A 384 5.97 -13.74 -23.09
N LEU A 385 6.83 -14.19 -22.18
CA LEU A 385 6.99 -15.61 -21.84
C LEU A 385 5.69 -16.20 -21.29
N GLY A 386 5.07 -15.53 -20.32
CA GLY A 386 3.81 -15.97 -19.73
C GLY A 386 2.68 -16.05 -20.75
N LEU A 387 2.60 -15.09 -21.67
CA LEU A 387 1.61 -15.10 -22.75
C LEU A 387 1.84 -16.29 -23.70
N ASN A 388 3.07 -16.46 -24.20
CA ASN A 388 3.39 -17.53 -25.13
C ASN A 388 3.11 -18.91 -24.48
N LEU A 389 3.46 -19.11 -23.21
CA LEU A 389 3.17 -20.34 -22.48
C LEU A 389 1.66 -20.56 -22.33
N SER A 390 0.90 -19.52 -21.97
CA SER A 390 -0.55 -19.58 -21.81
C SER A 390 -1.26 -19.96 -23.12
N GLN A 391 -0.87 -19.33 -24.24
CA GLN A 391 -1.39 -19.62 -25.57
C GLN A 391 -1.09 -21.06 -26.02
N ASN A 392 0.03 -21.62 -25.59
CA ASN A 392 0.41 -23.01 -25.86
C ASN A 392 -0.12 -24.01 -24.80
N GLY A 393 -1.14 -23.62 -24.04
CA GLY A 393 -1.90 -24.52 -23.17
C GLY A 393 -1.40 -24.64 -21.73
N ILE A 394 -0.25 -24.05 -21.39
CA ILE A 394 0.30 -24.11 -20.02
C ILE A 394 -0.40 -23.12 -19.10
N THR A 395 -0.79 -23.54 -17.90
CA THR A 395 -1.38 -22.61 -16.92
C THR A 395 -0.28 -21.76 -16.28
N VAL A 396 -0.35 -20.44 -16.49
CA VAL A 396 0.60 -19.48 -15.95
C VAL A 396 -0.10 -18.49 -15.02
N PHE A 397 0.48 -18.28 -13.84
CA PHE A 397 0.11 -17.20 -12.94
C PHE A 397 1.27 -16.21 -12.83
N ILE A 398 0.94 -14.93 -12.75
CA ILE A 398 1.89 -13.84 -12.52
C ILE A 398 1.49 -13.07 -11.27
N THR A 399 2.48 -12.78 -10.44
CA THR A 399 2.31 -11.89 -9.29
C THR A 399 3.29 -10.74 -9.40
N ASP A 400 2.74 -9.54 -9.21
CA ASP A 400 3.44 -8.30 -8.94
C ASP A 400 3.32 -7.90 -7.46
N SER A 401 2.74 -8.78 -6.63
CA SER A 401 2.47 -8.52 -5.23
C SER A 401 3.73 -8.70 -4.39
N ASP A 402 4.02 -7.70 -3.57
CA ASP A 402 5.07 -7.80 -2.57
C ASP A 402 4.66 -8.70 -1.38
N PHE A 403 3.40 -9.14 -1.33
CA PHE A 403 2.83 -10.00 -0.30
C PHE A 403 2.33 -11.32 -0.87
N LEU A 404 2.65 -12.41 -0.17
CA LEU A 404 2.08 -13.72 -0.40
C LEU A 404 1.16 -14.09 0.77
N PRO A 405 -0.01 -14.71 0.50
CA PRO A 405 -0.82 -15.27 1.56
C PRO A 405 -0.08 -16.41 2.24
N ARG A 406 -0.64 -16.90 3.35
CA ARG A 406 -0.05 -18.04 4.05
C ARG A 406 0.18 -19.21 3.09
N ILE A 407 1.32 -19.86 3.23
CA ILE A 407 1.79 -20.91 2.32
C ILE A 407 0.75 -22.03 2.16
N ASP A 408 0.05 -22.40 3.24
CA ASP A 408 -1.02 -23.40 3.21
C ASP A 408 -2.11 -23.05 2.19
N LYS A 409 -2.55 -21.79 2.13
CA LYS A 409 -3.58 -21.36 1.18
C LYS A 409 -3.13 -21.43 -0.28
N ILE A 410 -1.84 -21.14 -0.54
CA ILE A 410 -1.26 -21.24 -1.88
C ILE A 410 -1.19 -22.70 -2.29
N VAL A 411 -0.71 -23.56 -1.39
CA VAL A 411 -0.59 -25.00 -1.62
C VAL A 411 -1.95 -25.64 -1.88
N ASP A 412 -3.00 -25.27 -1.12
CA ASP A 412 -4.36 -25.76 -1.33
C ASP A 412 -4.85 -25.54 -2.78
N VAL A 413 -4.64 -24.31 -3.30
CA VAL A 413 -5.04 -23.94 -4.66
C VAL A 413 -4.23 -24.70 -5.70
N LEU A 414 -2.91 -24.76 -5.53
CA LEU A 414 -2.02 -25.45 -6.47
C LEU A 414 -2.22 -26.96 -6.49
N ALA A 415 -2.48 -27.58 -5.34
CA ALA A 415 -2.76 -29.01 -5.23
C ALA A 415 -4.03 -29.43 -5.98
N ALA A 416 -5.00 -28.52 -6.13
CA ALA A 416 -6.22 -28.78 -6.88
C ALA A 416 -6.05 -28.67 -8.41
N ILE A 417 -4.91 -28.13 -8.89
CA ILE A 417 -4.63 -28.01 -10.31
C ILE A 417 -3.93 -29.29 -10.79
N LYS A 418 -4.57 -30.00 -11.72
CA LYS A 418 -4.10 -31.29 -12.23
C LYS A 418 -2.88 -31.20 -13.15
N ASP A 419 -2.65 -30.02 -13.74
CA ASP A 419 -1.52 -29.77 -14.64
C ASP A 419 -0.40 -29.02 -13.92
N ARG A 420 0.83 -29.21 -14.40
CA ARG A 420 1.96 -28.42 -13.93
C ARG A 420 1.78 -26.94 -14.29
N VAL A 421 1.84 -26.06 -13.30
CA VAL A 421 1.71 -24.61 -13.49
C VAL A 421 3.05 -23.88 -13.48
N VAL A 422 3.08 -22.69 -14.08
CA VAL A 422 4.22 -21.75 -13.98
C VAL A 422 3.82 -20.56 -13.13
N LEU A 423 4.61 -20.24 -12.11
CA LEU A 423 4.44 -19.08 -11.23
C LEU A 423 5.51 -18.03 -11.53
N ILE A 424 5.10 -16.91 -12.07
CA ILE A 424 5.96 -15.78 -12.42
C ILE A 424 5.89 -14.72 -11.31
N PHE A 425 7.03 -14.35 -10.76
CA PHE A 425 7.18 -13.29 -9.77
C PHE A 425 7.86 -12.09 -10.42
N ASP A 426 7.08 -11.07 -10.78
CA ASP A 426 7.60 -9.78 -11.26
C ASP A 426 8.03 -8.93 -10.06
N ASN A 427 9.33 -8.91 -9.74
CA ASN A 427 9.94 -8.33 -8.53
C ASN A 427 9.81 -9.20 -7.27
N ALA A 428 10.76 -10.12 -7.08
CA ALA A 428 10.75 -11.04 -5.94
C ALA A 428 11.23 -10.44 -4.59
N THR A 429 11.60 -9.16 -4.53
CA THR A 429 12.42 -8.58 -3.46
C THR A 429 11.87 -8.80 -2.05
N SER A 430 10.58 -8.57 -1.86
CA SER A 430 9.89 -8.72 -0.56
C SER A 430 9.57 -10.18 -0.21
N VAL A 431 9.48 -11.04 -1.22
CA VAL A 431 9.13 -12.47 -1.08
C VAL A 431 10.38 -13.32 -0.82
N LEU A 432 11.59 -12.79 -1.06
CA LEU A 432 12.86 -13.54 -0.96
C LEU A 432 12.99 -14.35 0.33
N SER A 433 12.59 -13.79 1.48
CA SER A 433 12.68 -14.47 2.78
C SER A 433 11.70 -15.64 2.94
N GLN A 434 10.61 -15.66 2.17
CA GLN A 434 9.59 -16.73 2.18
C GLN A 434 9.90 -17.84 1.18
N ILE A 435 10.81 -17.59 0.23
CA ILE A 435 11.19 -18.54 -0.84
C ILE A 435 11.57 -19.92 -0.29
N PRO A 436 12.39 -20.07 0.77
CA PRO A 436 12.78 -21.40 1.23
C PRO A 436 11.55 -22.24 1.59
N ASN A 437 10.65 -21.69 2.41
CA ASN A 437 9.45 -22.38 2.85
C ASN A 437 8.50 -22.70 1.69
N LEU A 438 8.35 -21.78 0.72
CA LEU A 438 7.54 -22.01 -0.48
C LEU A 438 8.10 -23.13 -1.35
N VAL A 439 9.41 -23.10 -1.62
CA VAL A 439 10.11 -24.12 -2.40
C VAL A 439 9.95 -25.49 -1.76
N HIS A 440 10.14 -25.59 -0.44
CA HIS A 440 9.93 -26.85 0.29
C HIS A 440 8.48 -27.33 0.25
N ALA A 441 7.50 -26.43 0.32
CA ALA A 441 6.10 -26.79 0.27
C ALA A 441 5.68 -27.23 -1.14
N PHE A 442 6.13 -26.53 -2.18
CA PHE A 442 5.84 -26.82 -3.58
C PHE A 442 6.46 -28.12 -4.05
N ALA A 443 7.66 -28.46 -3.56
CA ALA A 443 8.33 -29.72 -3.88
C ALA A 443 7.54 -30.97 -3.44
N LYS A 444 6.58 -30.83 -2.49
CA LYS A 444 5.74 -31.92 -1.98
C LYS A 444 4.45 -32.14 -2.78
N LEU A 445 4.14 -31.26 -3.72
CA LEU A 445 2.94 -31.39 -4.56
C LEU A 445 3.12 -32.52 -5.58
N GLU A 446 2.01 -33.14 -5.98
CA GLU A 446 2.01 -34.15 -7.06
C GLU A 446 2.55 -33.54 -8.37
N ASN A 447 2.15 -32.30 -8.65
CA ASN A 447 2.63 -31.50 -9.77
C ASN A 447 3.33 -30.21 -9.29
N PRO A 448 4.64 -30.26 -8.95
CA PRO A 448 5.35 -29.09 -8.46
C PRO A 448 5.40 -27.96 -9.50
N PRO A 449 4.96 -26.73 -9.15
CA PRO A 449 4.97 -25.59 -10.06
C PRO A 449 6.39 -25.26 -10.51
N ILE A 450 6.58 -24.66 -11.69
CA ILE A 450 7.87 -24.05 -12.07
C ILE A 450 7.86 -22.59 -11.62
N ILE A 451 8.88 -22.16 -10.88
CA ILE A 451 8.97 -20.80 -10.36
C ILE A 451 9.87 -19.96 -11.26
N LEU A 452 9.42 -18.77 -11.68
CA LEU A 452 10.20 -17.82 -12.47
C LEU A 452 10.30 -16.48 -11.74
N PHE A 453 11.49 -16.11 -11.29
CA PHE A 453 11.76 -14.85 -10.61
C PHE A 453 12.34 -13.79 -11.55
N SER A 454 11.76 -12.60 -11.55
CA SER A 454 12.38 -11.37 -12.05
C SER A 454 13.11 -10.68 -10.89
N VAL A 455 14.44 -10.59 -10.97
CA VAL A 455 15.29 -10.03 -9.91
C VAL A 455 16.25 -8.97 -10.42
N ARG A 456 16.54 -7.98 -9.56
CA ARG A 456 17.60 -7.00 -9.81
C ARG A 456 18.97 -7.66 -9.62
N THR A 457 19.98 -7.18 -10.36
CA THR A 457 21.34 -7.75 -10.35
C THR A 457 21.96 -7.80 -8.94
N ASN A 458 21.71 -6.81 -8.11
CA ASN A 458 22.19 -6.74 -6.72
C ASN A 458 21.52 -7.73 -5.75
N LEU A 459 20.39 -8.33 -6.14
CA LEU A 459 19.64 -9.31 -5.34
C LEU A 459 19.92 -10.75 -5.76
N LYS A 460 20.75 -10.97 -6.79
CA LYS A 460 21.11 -12.30 -7.29
C LYS A 460 21.68 -13.17 -6.17
N ASP A 461 22.61 -12.63 -5.40
CA ASP A 461 23.32 -13.37 -4.35
C ASP A 461 22.35 -13.79 -3.22
N LYS A 462 21.38 -12.91 -2.88
CA LYS A 462 20.32 -13.21 -1.92
C LYS A 462 19.39 -14.32 -2.40
N LEU A 463 18.95 -14.28 -3.65
CA LEU A 463 18.08 -15.34 -4.20
C LEU A 463 18.76 -16.71 -4.11
N VAL A 464 20.04 -16.75 -4.50
CA VAL A 464 20.86 -17.97 -4.46
C VAL A 464 21.08 -18.47 -3.02
N TYR A 465 21.14 -17.57 -2.03
CA TYR A 465 21.18 -17.93 -0.62
C TYR A 465 19.88 -18.61 -0.14
N TYR A 466 18.72 -18.13 -0.60
CA TYR A 466 17.41 -18.67 -0.20
C TYR A 466 16.96 -19.93 -0.95
N THR A 467 17.72 -20.38 -1.94
CA THR A 467 17.43 -21.61 -2.70
C THR A 467 18.44 -22.70 -2.33
N ASP A 468 17.96 -23.75 -1.66
CA ASP A 468 18.77 -24.92 -1.31
C ASP A 468 19.12 -25.74 -2.58
N PRO A 469 20.41 -25.91 -2.94
CA PRO A 469 20.84 -26.68 -4.10
C PRO A 469 20.45 -28.16 -4.07
N ASP A 470 20.22 -28.74 -2.89
CA ASP A 470 19.83 -30.15 -2.76
C ASP A 470 18.36 -30.36 -3.11
N ILE A 471 17.56 -29.30 -3.03
CA ILE A 471 16.10 -29.34 -3.21
C ILE A 471 15.69 -28.64 -4.50
N THR A 472 16.48 -27.67 -4.96
CA THR A 472 16.20 -26.86 -6.14
C THR A 472 17.14 -27.15 -7.29
N GLU A 473 16.61 -27.08 -8.51
CA GLU A 473 17.41 -26.92 -9.71
C GLU A 473 17.21 -25.49 -10.23
N HIS A 474 18.29 -24.70 -10.20
CA HIS A 474 18.24 -23.27 -10.46
C HIS A 474 18.82 -22.90 -11.83
N PHE A 475 18.03 -22.25 -12.67
CA PHE A 475 18.39 -21.76 -14.00
C PHE A 475 18.48 -20.23 -13.99
N SER A 476 19.68 -19.68 -14.19
CA SER A 476 19.88 -18.21 -14.14
C SER A 476 20.16 -17.61 -15.51
N TYR A 477 19.38 -16.60 -15.87
CA TYR A 477 19.47 -15.85 -17.12
C TYR A 477 19.76 -14.39 -16.83
N THR A 478 20.92 -13.88 -17.26
CA THR A 478 21.20 -12.44 -17.16
C THR A 478 20.81 -11.77 -18.47
N ILE A 479 19.91 -10.78 -18.41
CA ILE A 479 19.45 -10.04 -19.60
C ILE A 479 20.63 -9.24 -20.15
N PRO A 480 21.07 -9.53 -21.39
CA PRO A 480 22.08 -8.73 -22.04
C PRO A 480 21.48 -7.39 -22.51
N ASN A 481 22.37 -6.46 -22.80
CA ASN A 481 22.04 -5.29 -23.62
C ASN A 481 21.53 -5.73 -25.01
N LEU A 482 20.84 -4.83 -25.71
CA LEU A 482 20.30 -5.13 -27.04
C LEU A 482 21.43 -5.54 -28.03
N ASP A 483 21.19 -6.61 -28.78
CA ASP A 483 22.02 -6.99 -29.92
C ASP A 483 21.70 -6.15 -31.17
N ASP A 484 22.49 -6.33 -32.23
CA ASP A 484 22.38 -5.49 -33.42
C ASP A 484 21.05 -5.75 -34.19
N ASP A 485 20.52 -6.97 -34.15
CA ASP A 485 19.23 -7.31 -34.76
C ASP A 485 18.07 -6.75 -33.93
N GLU A 486 18.15 -6.85 -32.60
CA GLU A 486 17.19 -6.29 -31.64
C GLU A 486 17.12 -4.75 -31.74
N ILE A 487 18.25 -4.06 -31.94
CA ILE A 487 18.28 -2.61 -32.17
C ILE A 487 17.56 -2.26 -33.48
N THR A 488 17.83 -3.03 -34.54
CA THR A 488 17.20 -2.81 -35.85
C THR A 488 15.68 -3.01 -35.77
N ALA A 489 15.24 -4.06 -35.08
CA ALA A 489 13.82 -4.32 -34.82
C ALA A 489 13.17 -3.18 -34.01
N LEU A 490 13.88 -2.62 -33.01
CA LEU A 490 13.39 -1.50 -32.22
C LEU A 490 13.21 -0.23 -33.05
N ILE A 491 14.20 0.11 -33.89
CA ILE A 491 14.13 1.27 -34.79
C ILE A 491 12.95 1.12 -35.76
N ALA A 492 12.80 -0.06 -36.37
CA ALA A 492 11.68 -0.34 -37.27
C ALA A 492 10.33 -0.21 -36.56
N LYS A 493 10.24 -0.68 -35.31
CA LYS A 493 9.03 -0.54 -34.50
C LYS A 493 8.73 0.93 -34.18
N LEU A 494 9.74 1.72 -33.79
CA LEU A 494 9.55 3.14 -33.54
C LEU A 494 9.14 3.90 -34.82
N ASP A 495 9.66 3.53 -35.99
CA ASP A 495 9.26 4.14 -37.26
C ASP A 495 7.81 3.82 -37.61
N GLN A 496 7.40 2.55 -37.46
CA GLN A 496 6.02 2.09 -37.68
C GLN A 496 5.00 2.92 -36.87
N TYR A 497 5.35 3.31 -35.65
CA TYR A 497 4.49 4.09 -34.76
C TYR A 497 4.76 5.60 -34.81
N ASN A 498 5.58 6.08 -35.75
CA ASN A 498 5.96 7.49 -35.92
C ASN A 498 6.65 8.12 -34.69
N LEU A 499 7.44 7.35 -33.96
CA LEU A 499 8.14 7.75 -32.72
C LEU A 499 9.64 8.00 -32.89
N LEU A 500 10.16 8.02 -34.13
CA LEU A 500 11.57 8.29 -34.39
C LEU A 500 11.99 9.76 -34.16
N SER A 501 11.05 10.71 -34.16
CA SER A 501 11.32 12.16 -33.97
C SER A 501 12.53 12.64 -34.80
N LYS A 502 13.59 13.20 -34.19
CA LYS A 502 14.81 13.67 -34.86
C LYS A 502 15.54 12.57 -35.64
N LEU A 503 15.42 11.30 -35.23
CA LEU A 503 16.02 10.18 -35.93
C LEU A 503 15.36 9.92 -37.29
N LYS A 504 14.12 10.36 -37.52
CA LYS A 504 13.43 10.20 -38.80
C LYS A 504 14.19 10.89 -39.94
N GLY A 505 14.86 12.01 -39.68
CA GLY A 505 15.68 12.73 -40.67
C GLY A 505 17.09 12.16 -40.88
N MET A 506 17.50 11.14 -40.12
CA MET A 506 18.84 10.53 -40.22
C MET A 506 18.84 9.32 -41.16
N SER A 507 20.00 8.98 -41.73
CA SER A 507 20.19 7.71 -42.46
C SER A 507 20.15 6.52 -41.52
N ASP A 508 19.79 5.33 -42.03
CA ASP A 508 19.64 4.12 -41.20
C ASP A 508 20.93 3.76 -40.45
N ALA A 509 22.09 3.90 -41.08
CA ALA A 509 23.39 3.71 -40.43
C ALA A 509 23.61 4.69 -39.26
N ARG A 510 23.18 5.95 -39.42
CA ARG A 510 23.31 6.97 -38.37
C ARG A 510 22.30 6.75 -37.24
N ARG A 511 21.05 6.38 -37.56
CA ARG A 511 20.03 5.97 -36.57
C ARG A 511 20.55 4.83 -35.70
N PHE A 512 21.10 3.79 -36.33
CA PHE A 512 21.69 2.64 -35.65
C PHE A 512 22.85 3.05 -34.74
N SER A 513 23.74 3.94 -35.22
CA SER A 513 24.88 4.42 -34.43
C SER A 513 24.46 5.23 -33.20
N GLU A 514 23.46 6.12 -33.31
CA GLU A 514 22.92 6.88 -32.17
C GLU A 514 22.34 5.93 -31.11
N PHE A 515 21.57 4.91 -31.53
CA PHE A 515 21.05 3.89 -30.61
C PHE A 515 22.15 3.06 -29.92
N LYS A 516 23.19 2.66 -30.67
CA LYS A 516 24.26 1.77 -30.16
C LYS A 516 25.19 2.48 -29.19
N PHE A 517 25.54 3.74 -29.45
CA PHE A 517 26.57 4.47 -28.70
C PHE A 517 26.03 5.46 -27.67
N ARG A 518 24.90 6.13 -27.92
CA ARG A 518 24.37 7.17 -27.02
C ARG A 518 23.44 6.61 -25.96
N ALA A 519 22.49 5.75 -26.37
CA ALA A 519 21.51 5.15 -25.45
C ALA A 519 22.04 3.95 -24.62
N LYS A 520 23.36 3.68 -24.66
CA LYS A 520 24.05 2.57 -23.96
C LYS A 520 23.35 1.20 -24.10
N LYS A 521 22.63 0.97 -25.21
CA LYS A 521 21.86 -0.25 -25.48
C LYS A 521 20.76 -0.60 -24.45
N GLN A 522 20.27 0.38 -23.67
CA GLN A 522 19.17 0.19 -22.73
C GLN A 522 17.85 0.70 -23.33
N ILE A 523 16.83 -0.16 -23.39
CA ILE A 523 15.56 0.07 -24.11
C ILE A 523 14.90 1.40 -23.71
N LEU A 524 14.80 1.68 -22.40
CA LEU A 524 14.09 2.86 -21.90
C LEU A 524 14.79 4.18 -22.27
N VAL A 525 16.11 4.24 -22.06
CA VAL A 525 16.94 5.40 -22.41
C VAL A 525 16.82 5.65 -23.91
N ALA A 526 16.90 4.57 -24.69
CA ALA A 526 16.83 4.63 -26.14
C ALA A 526 15.46 5.15 -26.65
N MET A 527 14.35 4.73 -26.05
CA MET A 527 13.01 5.20 -26.41
C MET A 527 12.79 6.70 -26.11
N LYS A 528 13.26 7.20 -24.95
CA LYS A 528 13.11 8.61 -24.54
C LYS A 528 14.07 9.55 -25.27
N GLU A 529 15.33 9.16 -25.46
CA GLU A 529 16.31 9.97 -26.19
C GLU A 529 15.97 10.05 -27.68
N ALA A 530 15.47 8.97 -28.28
CA ALA A 530 15.03 8.93 -29.67
C ALA A 530 13.85 9.87 -29.95
N THR A 531 12.91 9.99 -29.01
CA THR A 531 11.68 10.79 -29.16
C THR A 531 11.90 12.29 -28.91
N ASN A 532 12.80 12.68 -27.99
CA ASN A 532 12.97 14.10 -27.61
C ASN A 532 14.32 14.72 -28.03
N GLY A 533 15.34 13.91 -28.32
CA GLY A 533 16.64 14.39 -28.79
C GLY A 533 17.45 15.22 -27.77
N MET A 534 17.15 15.06 -26.49
CA MET A 534 17.91 15.51 -25.30
C MET A 534 18.38 14.26 -24.53
N SER A 535 19.28 14.40 -23.54
CA SER A 535 19.64 13.24 -22.70
C SER A 535 18.46 12.83 -21.82
N PHE A 536 18.37 11.53 -21.50
CA PHE A 536 17.27 11.00 -20.68
C PHE A 536 17.05 11.77 -19.37
N ASN A 537 18.14 12.16 -18.72
CA ASN A 537 18.15 12.87 -17.45
C ASN A 537 17.57 14.29 -17.57
N GLU A 538 18.00 15.06 -18.57
CA GLU A 538 17.51 16.42 -18.83
C GLU A 538 16.01 16.44 -19.13
N ILE A 539 15.50 15.40 -19.82
CA ILE A 539 14.07 15.29 -20.12
C ILE A 539 13.25 15.15 -18.84
N ILE A 540 13.68 14.31 -17.89
CA ILE A 540 12.92 14.10 -16.65
C ILE A 540 12.96 15.35 -15.78
N GLN A 541 14.14 15.98 -15.69
CA GLN A 541 14.29 17.22 -14.95
C GLN A 541 13.38 18.31 -15.54
N SER A 542 13.38 18.50 -16.86
CA SER A 542 12.48 19.45 -17.52
C SER A 542 11.00 19.11 -17.32
N GLU A 543 10.61 17.84 -17.37
CA GLU A 543 9.23 17.41 -17.10
C GLU A 543 8.83 17.76 -15.67
N PHE A 544 9.67 17.45 -14.68
CA PHE A 544 9.41 17.76 -13.28
C PHE A 544 9.37 19.27 -13.01
N ASP A 545 10.32 20.03 -13.58
CA ASP A 545 10.40 21.48 -13.41
C ASP A 545 9.19 22.20 -14.02
N SER A 546 8.59 21.63 -15.09
CA SER A 546 7.40 22.17 -15.76
C SER A 546 6.08 21.96 -15.03
N ILE A 547 6.03 21.08 -14.01
CA ILE A 547 4.81 20.81 -13.23
C ILE A 547 4.52 22.03 -12.36
N GLU A 548 3.53 22.85 -12.68
CA GLU A 548 3.10 23.96 -11.81
C GLU A 548 1.63 23.79 -11.46
N PRO A 549 1.20 24.16 -10.24
CA PRO A 549 1.95 24.89 -9.20
C PRO A 549 2.77 23.98 -8.26
N PHE A 550 3.48 24.59 -7.28
CA PHE A 550 4.33 23.87 -6.31
C PHE A 550 3.62 22.70 -5.60
N GLU A 551 2.34 22.83 -5.28
CA GLU A 551 1.55 21.76 -4.66
C GLU A 551 1.47 20.52 -5.58
N ALA A 552 1.29 20.71 -6.88
CA ALA A 552 1.32 19.61 -7.85
C ALA A 552 2.70 18.93 -7.94
N LYS A 553 3.81 19.67 -7.73
CA LYS A 553 5.16 19.08 -7.63
C LYS A 553 5.28 18.18 -6.41
N ILE A 554 4.80 18.61 -5.24
CA ILE A 554 4.80 17.80 -4.01
C ILE A 554 3.96 16.54 -4.21
N LEU A 555 2.76 16.67 -4.76
CA LEU A 555 1.88 15.55 -5.06
C LEU A 555 2.51 14.56 -6.04
N CYS A 556 3.23 15.05 -7.06
CA CYS A 556 4.00 14.19 -7.96
C CYS A 556 5.07 13.39 -7.19
N LEU A 557 5.75 13.99 -6.21
CA LEU A 557 6.72 13.28 -5.37
C LEU A 557 6.05 12.25 -4.46
N CYS A 558 4.86 12.52 -3.92
CA CYS A 558 4.08 11.53 -3.16
C CYS A 558 3.79 10.28 -4.01
N ILE A 559 3.35 10.46 -5.26
CA ILE A 559 3.15 9.36 -6.21
C ILE A 559 4.48 8.66 -6.53
N ALA A 560 5.57 9.42 -6.67
CA ALA A 560 6.90 8.90 -6.97
C ALA A 560 7.40 7.96 -5.87
N LEU A 561 7.27 8.35 -4.59
CA LEU A 561 7.67 7.52 -3.44
C LEU A 561 7.03 6.13 -3.50
N ASN A 562 5.72 6.09 -3.77
CA ASN A 562 4.97 4.84 -3.88
C ASN A 562 5.38 4.06 -5.14
N THR A 563 5.53 4.74 -6.28
CA THR A 563 5.85 4.12 -7.57
C THR A 563 7.26 3.51 -7.60
N GLU A 564 8.26 4.17 -7.01
CA GLU A 564 9.64 3.68 -6.93
C GLU A 564 9.69 2.30 -6.24
N LEU A 565 8.94 2.17 -5.15
CA LEU A 565 8.81 0.94 -4.38
C LEU A 565 7.93 -0.09 -5.12
N GLY A 566 7.03 0.37 -5.98
CA GLY A 566 6.23 -0.48 -6.85
C GLY A 566 4.73 -0.49 -6.58
N PHE A 567 4.27 0.42 -5.73
CA PHE A 567 2.89 0.56 -5.32
C PHE A 567 2.15 1.54 -6.23
N SER A 568 0.89 1.22 -6.51
CA SER A 568 -0.06 2.14 -7.15
C SER A 568 -0.75 3.03 -6.13
N ASN A 569 -1.26 4.16 -6.60
CA ASN A 569 -2.02 5.13 -5.82
C ASN A 569 -3.47 5.10 -6.27
N SER A 570 -4.40 5.28 -5.35
CA SER A 570 -5.81 5.53 -5.63
C SER A 570 -6.09 7.04 -5.67
N LYS A 571 -7.26 7.43 -6.19
CA LYS A 571 -7.73 8.83 -6.09
C LYS A 571 -7.87 9.29 -4.64
N GLN A 572 -8.27 8.38 -3.74
CA GLN A 572 -8.39 8.66 -2.31
C GLN A 572 -7.02 8.98 -1.70
N ASP A 573 -5.98 8.20 -2.01
CA ASP A 573 -4.63 8.45 -1.52
C ASP A 573 -4.14 9.83 -1.98
N PHE A 574 -4.40 10.17 -3.25
CA PHE A 574 -4.00 11.45 -3.85
C PHE A 574 -4.68 12.66 -3.22
N VAL A 575 -5.99 12.56 -2.98
CA VAL A 575 -6.74 13.59 -2.25
C VAL A 575 -6.25 13.69 -0.81
N GLY A 576 -5.86 12.58 -0.18
CA GLY A 576 -5.27 12.59 1.16
C GLY A 576 -3.89 13.23 1.22
N PHE A 577 -3.06 13.11 0.17
CA PHE A 577 -1.72 13.71 0.12
C PHE A 577 -1.74 15.24 -0.06
N SER A 578 -2.86 15.79 -0.48
CA SER A 578 -2.98 17.18 -0.90
C SER A 578 -3.36 18.09 0.26
N GLU A 579 -2.72 19.25 0.33
CA GLU A 579 -3.17 20.37 1.16
C GLU A 579 -4.13 21.29 0.40
N ALA A 580 -4.19 21.16 -0.94
CA ALA A 580 -5.16 21.87 -1.77
C ALA A 580 -6.56 21.28 -1.66
N ASN A 581 -7.54 22.05 -2.13
CA ASN A 581 -8.93 21.62 -2.15
C ASN A 581 -9.14 20.41 -3.08
N HIS A 582 -10.23 19.67 -2.86
CA HIS A 582 -10.46 18.42 -3.60
C HIS A 582 -10.60 18.65 -5.11
N ILE A 583 -11.24 19.74 -5.52
CA ILE A 583 -11.46 20.06 -6.92
C ILE A 583 -10.12 20.39 -7.59
N GLU A 584 -9.33 21.25 -6.98
CA GLU A 584 -8.00 21.64 -7.42
C GLU A 584 -7.04 20.44 -7.45
N THR A 585 -7.10 19.59 -6.43
CA THR A 585 -6.33 18.34 -6.38
C THR A 585 -6.71 17.42 -7.53
N LEU A 586 -8.00 17.18 -7.77
CA LEU A 586 -8.45 16.38 -8.91
C LEU A 586 -8.09 17.05 -10.25
N HIS A 587 -8.07 18.38 -10.31
CA HIS A 587 -7.59 19.12 -11.48
C HIS A 587 -6.10 18.86 -11.73
N TYR A 588 -5.27 18.87 -10.68
CA TYR A 588 -3.85 18.52 -10.79
C TYR A 588 -3.68 17.09 -11.29
N LEU A 589 -4.48 16.14 -10.77
CA LEU A 589 -4.42 14.75 -11.21
C LEU A 589 -4.77 14.58 -12.69
N HIS A 590 -5.86 15.22 -13.12
CA HIS A 590 -6.44 14.99 -14.44
C HIS A 590 -5.87 15.88 -15.55
N ASN A 591 -5.28 17.04 -15.23
CA ASN A 591 -4.80 18.00 -16.23
C ASN A 591 -3.31 18.30 -16.07
N VAL A 592 -2.83 18.62 -14.87
CA VAL A 592 -1.42 19.04 -14.66
C VAL A 592 -0.46 17.85 -14.75
N LEU A 593 -0.81 16.75 -14.10
CA LEU A 593 -0.03 15.52 -14.10
C LEU A 593 -0.40 14.59 -15.26
N ASP A 594 -1.27 15.06 -16.17
CA ASP A 594 -1.61 14.31 -17.38
C ASP A 594 -0.36 14.09 -18.22
N GLY A 595 -0.23 12.87 -18.74
CA GLY A 595 0.97 12.43 -19.41
C GLY A 595 2.16 12.13 -18.47
N THR A 596 2.21 12.56 -17.21
CA THR A 596 3.25 12.16 -16.23
C THR A 596 2.91 10.84 -15.54
N ILE A 597 1.62 10.63 -15.26
CA ILE A 597 1.07 9.44 -14.63
C ILE A 597 0.43 8.50 -15.65
N ASN A 598 0.26 7.24 -15.28
CA ASN A 598 -0.49 6.24 -16.02
C ASN A 598 -1.52 5.56 -15.12
N TRP A 599 -2.73 5.40 -15.65
CA TRP A 599 -3.79 4.61 -15.03
C TRP A 599 -3.49 3.11 -15.13
N VAL A 600 -3.72 2.38 -14.04
CA VAL A 600 -3.41 0.97 -13.86
C VAL A 600 -4.72 0.19 -13.63
N GLY A 601 -5.07 -0.66 -14.58
CA GLY A 601 -6.28 -1.49 -14.51
C GLY A 601 -7.58 -0.69 -14.66
N ASN A 602 -8.71 -1.35 -14.34
CA ASN A 602 -10.04 -0.74 -14.42
C ASN A 602 -10.47 -0.04 -13.12
N SER A 603 -9.69 -0.16 -12.04
CA SER A 603 -10.07 0.24 -10.67
C SER A 603 -9.72 1.68 -10.31
N GLY A 604 -9.36 2.53 -11.29
CA GLY A 604 -9.02 3.93 -11.02
C GLY A 604 -7.72 4.15 -10.25
N ASN A 605 -6.82 3.16 -10.22
CA ASN A 605 -5.48 3.30 -9.64
C ASN A 605 -4.51 3.88 -10.66
N PHE A 606 -3.42 4.50 -10.22
CA PHE A 606 -2.41 5.09 -11.09
C PHE A 606 -1.00 5.11 -10.48
N MET A 607 0.01 5.27 -11.32
CA MET A 607 1.43 5.33 -10.96
C MET A 607 2.17 6.33 -11.85
N ILE A 608 3.37 6.75 -11.46
CA ILE A 608 4.29 7.36 -12.43
C ILE A 608 4.60 6.34 -13.54
N ARG A 609 4.69 6.82 -14.78
CA ARG A 609 4.92 6.03 -16.00
C ARG A 609 5.96 4.91 -15.86
N HIS A 610 7.03 5.13 -15.07
CA HIS A 610 8.06 4.14 -14.85
C HIS A 610 8.79 4.36 -13.50
N ARG A 611 9.20 3.26 -12.83
CA ARG A 611 9.90 3.32 -11.52
C ARG A 611 11.24 4.08 -11.56
N ILE A 612 11.94 4.03 -12.70
CA ILE A 612 13.18 4.82 -12.90
C ILE A 612 12.90 6.31 -12.94
N LEU A 613 11.77 6.73 -13.51
CA LEU A 613 11.40 8.16 -13.52
C LEU A 613 11.15 8.63 -12.10
N ALA A 614 10.40 7.84 -11.32
CA ALA A 614 10.16 8.10 -9.91
C ALA A 614 11.47 8.17 -9.10
N ASP A 615 12.37 7.18 -9.26
CA ASP A 615 13.69 7.16 -8.60
C ASP A 615 14.53 8.39 -8.98
N TYR A 616 14.53 8.78 -10.26
CA TYR A 616 15.26 9.95 -10.73
C TYR A 616 14.68 11.25 -10.15
N MET A 617 13.35 11.41 -10.16
CA MET A 617 12.67 12.57 -9.57
C MET A 617 13.02 12.74 -8.09
N ILE A 618 13.00 11.63 -7.32
CA ILE A 618 13.32 11.63 -5.89
C ILE A 618 14.78 12.00 -5.62
N ARG A 619 15.72 11.47 -6.42
CA ARG A 619 17.17 11.64 -6.17
C ARG A 619 17.75 12.93 -6.72
N HIS A 620 17.21 13.44 -7.83
CA HIS A 620 17.88 14.48 -8.61
C HIS A 620 17.02 15.71 -8.87
N CYS A 621 15.69 15.61 -8.83
CA CYS A 621 14.80 16.75 -9.09
C CYS A 621 14.26 17.39 -7.81
N ALA A 622 13.93 16.58 -6.79
CA ALA A 622 13.41 17.06 -5.52
C ALA A 622 14.50 17.73 -4.67
N ASN A 623 14.19 18.89 -4.08
CA ASN A 623 14.97 19.40 -2.96
C ASN A 623 14.61 18.67 -1.65
N LEU A 624 15.47 18.77 -0.64
CA LEU A 624 15.29 18.02 0.62
C LEU A 624 13.99 18.37 1.35
N ASN A 625 13.57 19.65 1.34
CA ASN A 625 12.33 20.07 1.99
C ASN A 625 11.09 19.50 1.27
N MET A 626 11.07 19.53 -0.06
CA MET A 626 9.99 18.93 -0.85
C MET A 626 9.87 17.43 -0.59
N LEU A 627 11.01 16.74 -0.56
CA LEU A 627 11.05 15.30 -0.30
C LEU A 627 10.56 14.97 1.12
N LYS A 628 10.97 15.75 2.13
CA LYS A 628 10.49 15.64 3.51
C LYS A 628 8.97 15.81 3.58
N THR A 629 8.44 16.88 2.99
CA THR A 629 6.99 17.15 2.97
C THR A 629 6.22 16.02 2.29
N ALA A 630 6.72 15.49 1.16
CA ALA A 630 6.11 14.36 0.47
C ALA A 630 6.10 13.09 1.35
N TYR A 631 7.20 12.80 2.06
CA TYR A 631 7.27 11.69 3.00
C TYR A 631 6.23 11.79 4.12
N ILE A 632 6.14 12.95 4.76
CA ILE A 632 5.18 13.20 5.84
C ILE A 632 3.76 12.99 5.32
N ARG A 633 3.39 13.60 4.19
CA ARG A 633 2.05 13.49 3.60
C ARG A 633 1.68 12.04 3.25
N VAL A 634 2.60 11.27 2.65
CA VAL A 634 2.35 9.85 2.34
C VAL A 634 2.15 9.04 3.62
N LEU A 635 3.04 9.20 4.61
CA LEU A 635 2.98 8.46 5.86
C LEU A 635 1.77 8.84 6.71
N SER A 636 1.35 10.11 6.74
CA SER A 636 0.16 10.57 7.45
C SER A 636 -1.14 10.01 6.88
N VAL A 637 -1.21 9.76 5.57
CA VAL A 637 -2.38 9.07 4.96
C VAL A 637 -2.36 7.58 5.27
N LEU A 638 -1.19 6.95 5.26
CA LEU A 638 -1.06 5.53 5.56
C LEU A 638 -1.27 5.22 7.05
N ALA A 639 -0.84 6.10 7.96
CA ALA A 639 -0.79 5.82 9.39
C ALA A 639 -2.15 5.41 10.00
N PRO A 640 -3.26 6.13 9.75
CA PRO A 640 -4.59 5.75 10.26
C PRO A 640 -5.10 4.39 9.74
N GLU A 641 -4.57 3.90 8.61
CA GLU A 641 -5.02 2.66 7.98
C GLU A 641 -4.26 1.43 8.50
N LEU A 642 -3.17 1.62 9.27
CA LEU A 642 -2.22 0.57 9.64
C LEU A 642 -2.27 0.13 11.09
N ILE A 643 -2.98 0.85 11.96
CA ILE A 643 -2.98 0.64 13.42
C ILE A 643 -3.46 -0.78 13.81
N ASN A 644 -4.24 -1.46 12.96
CA ASN A 644 -4.75 -2.81 13.21
C ASN A 644 -4.43 -3.85 12.11
N SER A 645 -3.55 -3.53 11.16
CA SER A 645 -3.27 -4.40 10.00
C SER A 645 -1.78 -4.67 9.84
N GLN A 646 -1.29 -5.72 10.52
CA GLN A 646 0.12 -6.13 10.46
C GLN A 646 0.53 -6.77 9.12
N TYR A 647 -0.44 -7.08 8.23
CA TYR A 647 -0.21 -7.89 7.03
C TYR A 647 -0.97 -7.38 5.79
N SER A 648 -0.91 -6.07 5.50
CA SER A 648 -1.49 -5.47 4.28
C SER A 648 -0.44 -4.98 3.28
N LYS A 649 -0.85 -4.75 2.03
CA LYS A 649 -0.01 -4.08 1.01
C LYS A 649 0.48 -2.72 1.49
N LYS A 650 -0.41 -1.94 2.16
CA LYS A 650 -0.09 -0.64 2.74
C LYS A 650 0.94 -0.73 3.87
N PHE A 651 0.93 -1.80 4.67
CA PHE A 651 1.93 -2.01 5.73
C PHE A 651 3.33 -2.26 5.15
N SER A 652 3.42 -2.98 4.02
CA SER A 652 4.70 -3.19 3.31
C SER A 652 5.26 -1.89 2.73
N LEU A 653 4.38 -1.05 2.17
CA LEU A 653 4.74 0.29 1.72
C LEU A 653 5.29 1.11 2.89
N TYR A 654 4.57 1.16 4.01
CA TYR A 654 5.03 1.81 5.24
C TYR A 654 6.41 1.32 5.68
N LYS A 655 6.60 -0.01 5.84
CA LYS A 655 7.89 -0.60 6.25
C LYS A 655 9.04 -0.23 5.33
N SER A 656 8.75 -0.09 4.03
CA SER A 656 9.75 0.31 3.03
C SER A 656 10.07 1.81 3.11
N LEU A 657 9.06 2.66 3.37
CA LEU A 657 9.23 4.10 3.53
C LEU A 657 9.99 4.47 4.80
N ILE A 658 9.69 3.82 5.93
CA ILE A 658 10.36 4.06 7.22
C ILE A 658 11.72 3.37 7.36
N ASN A 659 12.28 2.82 6.28
CA ASN A 659 13.58 2.16 6.36
C ASN A 659 14.68 3.18 6.67
N HIS A 660 15.35 3.02 7.81
CA HIS A 660 16.34 3.99 8.31
C HIS A 660 17.48 4.24 7.32
N LYS A 661 17.97 3.21 6.63
CA LYS A 661 19.05 3.38 5.64
C LYS A 661 18.59 4.22 4.47
N ILE A 662 17.38 3.95 3.96
CA ILE A 662 16.82 4.71 2.83
C ILE A 662 16.64 6.18 3.23
N LEU A 663 16.06 6.45 4.40
CA LEU A 663 15.90 7.82 4.91
C LEU A 663 17.25 8.50 5.14
N PHE A 664 18.20 7.82 5.78
CA PHE A 664 19.55 8.34 5.96
C PHE A 664 20.20 8.71 4.61
N PHE A 665 20.17 7.81 3.62
CA PHE A 665 20.74 8.07 2.29
C PHE A 665 20.05 9.22 1.55
N ARG A 666 18.76 9.47 1.78
CA ARG A 666 18.01 10.58 1.17
C ARG A 666 18.29 11.92 1.85
N PHE A 667 18.56 11.90 3.15
CA PHE A 667 18.77 13.08 3.98
C PHE A 667 20.19 13.17 4.55
N GLN A 668 21.20 12.62 3.88
CA GLN A 668 22.59 12.55 4.40
C GLN A 668 23.15 13.92 4.81
N ASN A 669 22.71 14.98 4.14
CA ASN A 669 23.17 16.34 4.39
C ASN A 669 22.48 16.98 5.61
N ASP A 670 21.33 16.47 6.06
CA ASP A 670 20.60 16.97 7.22
C ASP A 670 19.72 15.87 7.85
N ILE A 671 20.29 15.16 8.81
CA ILE A 671 19.59 14.09 9.54
C ILE A 671 18.36 14.59 10.30
N ASN A 672 18.27 15.88 10.65
CA ASN A 672 17.09 16.42 11.35
C ASN A 672 15.84 16.33 10.47
N MET A 673 15.98 16.46 9.15
CA MET A 673 14.83 16.26 8.25
C MET A 673 14.31 14.82 8.29
N ALA A 674 15.19 13.83 8.46
CA ALA A 674 14.77 12.44 8.66
C ALA A 674 14.09 12.24 10.03
N ARG A 675 14.56 12.92 11.09
CA ARG A 675 13.90 12.94 12.41
C ARG A 675 12.49 13.50 12.32
N GLU A 676 12.32 14.64 11.66
CA GLU A 676 11.01 15.27 11.46
C GLU A 676 10.01 14.32 10.75
N VAL A 677 10.48 13.50 9.80
CA VAL A 677 9.64 12.47 9.16
C VAL A 677 9.16 11.44 10.20
N TYR A 678 10.06 10.90 11.03
CA TYR A 678 9.65 9.96 12.10
C TYR A 678 8.74 10.63 13.14
N ASP A 679 9.10 11.83 13.61
CA ASP A 679 8.36 12.58 14.62
C ASP A 679 6.92 12.86 14.20
N SER A 680 6.69 13.14 12.90
CA SER A 680 5.36 13.40 12.35
C SER A 680 4.37 12.25 12.51
N ILE A 681 4.86 11.01 12.65
CA ILE A 681 4.02 9.81 12.74
C ILE A 681 4.11 9.09 14.08
N THR A 682 4.90 9.60 15.04
CA THR A 682 5.07 9.01 16.37
C THR A 682 3.76 8.81 17.10
N SER A 683 2.81 9.74 16.99
CA SER A 683 1.49 9.62 17.62
C SER A 683 0.72 8.37 17.19
N TYR A 684 0.89 7.94 15.93
CA TYR A 684 0.20 6.77 15.37
C TYR A 684 0.94 5.45 15.67
N PHE A 685 2.28 5.47 15.73
CA PHE A 685 3.09 4.25 15.80
C PHE A 685 3.90 4.08 17.09
N HIS A 686 3.62 4.84 18.15
CA HIS A 686 4.32 4.70 19.43
C HIS A 686 4.20 3.30 20.08
N TYR A 687 3.22 2.48 19.68
CA TYR A 687 3.08 1.09 20.11
C TYR A 687 3.78 0.07 19.17
N ASP A 688 4.36 0.50 18.05
CA ASP A 688 4.98 -0.39 17.06
C ASP A 688 6.49 -0.58 17.34
N ALA A 689 6.91 -1.81 17.61
CA ALA A 689 8.31 -2.14 17.82
C ALA A 689 9.17 -1.90 16.56
N GLN A 690 8.61 -2.12 15.37
CA GLN A 690 9.32 -1.92 14.10
C GLN A 690 9.59 -0.44 13.84
N PHE A 691 8.65 0.44 14.19
CA PHE A 691 8.82 1.89 14.14
C PHE A 691 10.03 2.34 14.96
N TRP A 692 10.04 2.02 16.25
CA TRP A 692 11.13 2.39 17.17
C TRP A 692 12.47 1.76 16.79
N LEU A 693 12.46 0.53 16.27
CA LEU A 693 13.67 -0.10 15.74
C LEU A 693 14.26 0.71 14.59
N GLN A 694 13.44 1.13 13.62
CA GLN A 694 13.93 1.93 12.50
C GLN A 694 14.39 3.32 12.97
N TYR A 695 13.63 3.98 13.84
CA TYR A 695 14.00 5.30 14.34
C TYR A 695 15.31 5.26 15.15
N GLY A 696 15.44 4.31 16.07
CA GLY A 696 16.70 4.10 16.81
C GLY A 696 17.87 3.71 15.92
N SER A 697 17.62 2.95 14.84
CA SER A 697 18.67 2.60 13.87
C SER A 697 19.10 3.79 13.02
N LEU A 698 18.22 4.76 12.71
CA LEU A 698 18.59 6.01 12.04
C LEU A 698 19.63 6.77 12.86
N GLU A 699 19.43 6.84 14.17
CA GLU A 699 20.33 7.54 15.10
C GLU A 699 21.72 6.88 15.22
N LEU A 700 21.88 5.65 14.72
CA LEU A 700 23.18 4.98 14.63
C LEU A 700 23.95 5.31 13.33
N GLU A 701 23.34 6.01 12.37
CA GLU A 701 23.90 6.26 11.04
C GLU A 701 24.58 7.65 10.94
N GLY A 702 25.77 7.69 10.34
CA GLY A 702 26.46 8.92 9.90
C GLY A 702 26.89 9.94 10.98
N ASN A 703 27.39 11.09 10.52
CA ASN A 703 28.01 12.14 11.34
C ASN A 703 27.01 13.10 12.04
N GLY A 704 25.75 12.69 12.22
CA GLY A 704 24.71 13.50 12.89
C GLY A 704 23.79 12.73 13.83
N GLY A 705 23.98 11.41 13.96
CA GLY A 705 23.21 10.55 14.85
C GLY A 705 23.46 10.84 16.33
N ASN A 706 22.47 10.58 17.17
CA ASN A 706 22.53 10.77 18.61
C ASN A 706 22.38 9.42 19.35
N PHE A 707 23.47 8.92 19.92
CA PHE A 707 23.49 7.62 20.59
C PHE A 707 22.56 7.54 21.80
N ILE A 708 22.29 8.66 22.48
CA ILE A 708 21.36 8.70 23.62
C ILE A 708 19.93 8.47 23.12
N LEU A 709 19.57 9.10 22.00
CA LEU A 709 18.27 8.86 21.35
C LEU A 709 18.18 7.44 20.79
N ALA A 710 19.25 6.96 20.15
CA ALA A 710 19.33 5.57 19.66
C ALA A 710 19.06 4.56 20.78
N GLU A 711 19.71 4.73 21.94
CA GLU A 711 19.52 3.89 23.13
C GLU A 711 18.08 3.94 23.64
N ASN A 712 17.52 5.14 23.80
CA ASN A 712 16.13 5.31 24.23
C ASN A 712 15.14 4.61 23.28
N TYR A 713 15.26 4.82 21.97
CA TYR A 713 14.34 4.25 20.99
C TYR A 713 14.51 2.73 20.84
N ILE A 714 15.73 2.21 20.85
CA ILE A 714 15.97 0.75 20.79
C ILE A 714 15.43 0.07 22.06
N ASN A 715 15.59 0.67 23.24
CA ASN A 715 15.02 0.15 24.48
C ASN A 715 13.48 0.18 24.47
N GLN A 716 12.85 1.20 23.88
CA GLN A 716 11.40 1.21 23.66
C GLN A 716 10.97 0.07 22.73
N ALA A 717 11.69 -0.13 21.61
CA ALA A 717 11.42 -1.24 20.69
C ALA A 717 11.52 -2.61 21.41
N GLU A 718 12.57 -2.80 22.22
CA GLU A 718 12.77 -4.02 23.01
C GLU A 718 11.69 -4.21 24.07
N SER A 719 11.24 -3.15 24.75
CA SER A 719 10.15 -3.25 25.72
C SER A 719 8.84 -3.71 25.09
N ILE A 720 8.61 -3.38 23.82
CA ILE A 720 7.40 -3.76 23.07
C ILE A 720 7.52 -5.20 22.53
N ASP A 721 8.67 -5.55 21.92
CA ASP A 721 8.93 -6.89 21.39
C ASP A 721 10.33 -7.42 21.79
N PRO A 722 10.47 -7.94 23.04
CA PRO A 722 11.77 -8.33 23.58
C PRO A 722 12.43 -9.49 22.83
N LYS A 723 11.64 -10.34 22.17
CA LYS A 723 12.11 -11.57 21.51
C LYS A 723 12.54 -11.32 20.07
N ASN A 724 12.39 -10.09 19.56
CA ASN A 724 12.71 -9.77 18.18
C ASN A 724 14.23 -9.79 17.94
N ILE A 725 14.68 -10.69 17.07
CA ILE A 725 16.10 -10.87 16.75
C ILE A 725 16.71 -9.59 16.14
N HIS A 726 15.95 -8.86 15.32
CA HIS A 726 16.46 -7.64 14.69
C HIS A 726 16.67 -6.51 15.71
N ILE A 727 15.82 -6.43 16.74
CA ILE A 727 15.97 -5.46 17.84
C ILE A 727 17.20 -5.80 18.68
N GLN A 728 17.35 -7.07 19.05
CA GLN A 728 18.52 -7.53 19.80
C GLN A 728 19.82 -7.30 19.00
N ASN A 729 19.82 -7.54 17.69
CA ASN A 729 20.97 -7.28 16.83
C ASN A 729 21.28 -5.77 16.71
N ALA A 730 20.26 -4.91 16.63
CA ALA A 730 20.44 -3.45 16.63
C ALA A 730 20.98 -2.94 17.97
N LYS A 731 20.50 -3.47 19.09
CA LYS A 731 21.01 -3.18 20.45
C LYS A 731 22.46 -3.60 20.60
N CYS A 732 22.81 -4.77 20.07
CA CYS A 732 24.20 -5.23 20.01
C CYS A 732 25.10 -4.26 19.24
N ASN A 733 24.63 -3.75 18.08
CA ASN A 733 25.35 -2.77 17.29
C ASN A 733 25.52 -1.44 18.04
N LEU A 734 24.47 -0.97 18.73
CA LEU A 734 24.52 0.22 19.59
C LEU A 734 25.62 0.08 20.65
N PHE A 735 25.64 -1.02 21.40
CA PHE A 735 26.65 -1.23 22.45
C PHE A 735 28.07 -1.29 21.90
N TYR A 736 28.30 -1.91 20.75
CA TYR A 736 29.60 -1.86 20.09
C TYR A 736 29.98 -0.43 19.70
N LYS A 737 29.08 0.36 19.10
CA LYS A 737 29.37 1.76 18.78
C LYS A 737 29.64 2.59 20.03
N MET A 738 28.84 2.44 21.09
CA MET A 738 29.06 3.08 22.38
C MET A 738 30.45 2.75 22.95
N SER A 739 30.86 1.47 22.92
CA SER A 739 32.19 1.05 23.36
C SER A 739 33.33 1.76 22.62
N THR A 740 33.13 2.16 21.37
CA THR A 740 34.13 2.86 20.56
C THR A 740 34.10 4.37 20.72
N ILE A 741 33.05 4.96 21.28
CA ILE A 741 32.92 6.42 21.39
C ILE A 741 33.30 6.93 22.77
N GLN A 742 33.13 6.12 23.83
CA GLN A 742 33.49 6.50 25.20
C GLN A 742 34.91 7.09 25.31
N ASP A 743 35.10 8.00 26.26
CA ASP A 743 36.39 8.62 26.58
C ASP A 743 37.21 7.78 27.56
N ASP A 744 36.54 6.94 28.35
CA ASP A 744 37.16 6.08 29.36
C ASP A 744 37.10 4.59 28.99
N TYR A 745 38.21 3.89 29.25
CA TYR A 745 38.35 2.47 28.93
C TYR A 745 37.44 1.59 29.79
N SER A 746 37.21 1.94 31.05
CA SER A 746 36.36 1.14 31.94
C SER A 746 34.92 1.11 31.45
N HIS A 747 34.37 2.27 31.07
CA HIS A 747 33.03 2.38 30.50
C HIS A 747 32.94 1.74 29.11
N ALA A 748 33.97 1.90 28.27
CA ALA A 748 34.05 1.22 26.99
C ALA A 748 34.02 -0.32 27.14
N LEU A 749 34.74 -0.84 28.13
CA LEU A 749 34.81 -2.27 28.41
C LEU A 749 33.46 -2.82 28.89
N ASP A 750 32.71 -2.09 29.70
CA ASP A 750 31.37 -2.49 30.15
C ASP A 750 30.40 -2.63 28.96
N TYR A 751 30.32 -1.61 28.09
CA TYR A 751 29.52 -1.70 26.86
C TYR A 751 29.96 -2.84 25.94
N LYS A 752 31.27 -3.07 25.81
CA LYS A 752 31.78 -4.21 25.04
C LYS A 752 31.33 -5.54 25.65
N GLN A 753 31.41 -5.71 26.96
CA GLN A 753 30.99 -6.95 27.61
C GLN A 753 29.50 -7.22 27.41
N GLN A 754 28.66 -6.19 27.51
CA GLN A 754 27.23 -6.28 27.20
C GLN A 754 26.99 -6.67 25.73
N ALA A 755 27.72 -6.04 24.78
CA ALA A 755 27.65 -6.37 23.36
C ALA A 755 28.09 -7.82 23.08
N ASP A 756 29.20 -8.27 23.66
CA ASP A 756 29.74 -9.62 23.48
C ASP A 756 28.78 -10.68 24.05
N GLN A 757 28.17 -10.44 25.22
CA GLN A 757 27.16 -11.34 25.78
C GLN A 757 25.96 -11.51 24.83
N LEU A 758 25.41 -10.41 24.35
CA LEU A 758 24.25 -10.42 23.45
C LEU A 758 24.59 -11.04 22.09
N SER A 759 25.74 -10.65 21.52
CA SER A 759 26.24 -11.18 20.26
C SER A 759 26.47 -12.69 20.32
N ASN A 760 27.07 -13.22 21.39
CA ASN A 760 27.29 -14.66 21.53
C ASN A 760 25.97 -15.44 21.58
N GLN A 761 24.96 -14.92 22.27
CA GLN A 761 23.61 -15.53 22.28
C GLN A 761 22.97 -15.52 20.88
N LEU A 762 23.11 -14.43 20.14
CA LEU A 762 22.60 -14.32 18.77
C LEU A 762 23.34 -15.23 17.80
N MET A 763 24.67 -15.34 17.91
CA MET A 763 25.48 -16.25 17.08
C MET A 763 25.09 -17.72 17.31
N ILE A 764 24.90 -18.14 18.57
CA ILE A 764 24.51 -19.53 18.88
C ILE A 764 23.11 -19.85 18.34
N SER A 765 22.18 -18.91 18.44
CA SER A 765 20.78 -19.15 18.08
C SER A 765 20.49 -19.00 16.59
N HIS A 766 21.12 -18.01 15.92
CA HIS A 766 20.77 -17.59 14.56
C HIS A 766 21.97 -17.23 13.68
N GLY A 767 23.22 -17.36 14.16
CA GLY A 767 24.42 -16.99 13.41
C GLY A 767 24.61 -17.75 12.10
N ASP A 768 24.12 -19.00 12.02
CA ASP A 768 24.16 -19.81 10.79
C ASP A 768 23.10 -19.38 9.75
N LYS A 769 22.08 -18.61 10.16
CA LYS A 769 20.95 -18.20 9.32
C LYS A 769 20.98 -16.74 8.88
N ASP A 770 21.72 -15.88 9.59
CA ASP A 770 21.81 -14.46 9.27
C ASP A 770 23.28 -14.00 9.31
N PRO A 771 23.92 -13.73 8.14
CA PRO A 771 25.31 -13.27 8.09
C PRO A 771 25.51 -11.88 8.70
N HIS A 772 24.44 -11.12 8.94
CA HIS A 772 24.52 -9.79 9.55
C HIS A 772 24.93 -9.85 11.03
N ILE A 773 24.57 -10.92 11.75
CA ILE A 773 24.92 -11.12 13.15
C ILE A 773 26.44 -11.26 13.33
N PRO A 774 27.13 -12.21 12.68
CA PRO A 774 28.59 -12.33 12.80
C PRO A 774 29.32 -11.11 12.21
N HIS A 775 28.74 -10.42 11.22
CA HIS A 775 29.29 -9.15 10.72
C HIS A 775 29.31 -8.06 11.79
N ILE A 776 28.20 -7.82 12.51
CA ILE A 776 28.14 -6.83 13.60
C ILE A 776 29.13 -7.18 14.71
N HIS A 777 29.17 -8.45 15.13
CA HIS A 777 30.12 -8.93 16.13
C HIS A 777 31.55 -8.58 15.73
N CYS A 778 31.97 -9.05 14.56
CA CYS A 778 33.36 -8.95 14.17
C CYS A 778 33.79 -7.50 13.93
N ARG A 779 32.90 -6.71 13.35
CA ARG A 779 33.13 -5.28 13.12
C ARG A 779 33.23 -4.51 14.44
N GLY A 780 32.29 -4.72 15.36
CA GLY A 780 32.30 -4.07 16.66
C GLY A 780 33.55 -4.39 17.48
N THR A 781 33.91 -5.68 17.55
CA THR A 781 35.15 -6.12 18.20
C THR A 781 36.38 -5.54 17.51
N TYR A 782 36.41 -5.47 16.18
CA TYR A 782 37.53 -4.88 15.42
C TYR A 782 37.77 -3.42 15.83
N TYR A 783 36.73 -2.57 15.77
CA TYR A 783 36.89 -1.15 16.10
C TYR A 783 37.26 -0.93 17.57
N PHE A 784 36.74 -1.75 18.49
CA PHE A 784 37.18 -1.71 19.89
C PHE A 784 38.68 -2.02 20.03
N ILE A 785 39.16 -3.09 19.38
CA ILE A 785 40.58 -3.48 19.41
C ILE A 785 41.45 -2.35 18.88
N MET A 786 41.05 -1.76 17.75
CA MET A 786 41.81 -0.70 17.09
C MET A 786 41.89 0.58 17.93
N LYS A 787 40.82 0.95 18.65
CA LYS A 787 40.81 2.14 19.51
C LYS A 787 41.55 1.92 20.83
N TRP A 788 41.23 0.85 21.56
CA TRP A 788 41.59 0.76 22.97
C TRP A 788 42.81 -0.10 23.27
N ILE A 789 43.12 -1.09 22.42
CA ILE A 789 44.25 -1.98 22.68
C ILE A 789 45.48 -1.37 22.06
N THR A 790 46.27 -0.64 22.85
CA THR A 790 47.47 0.06 22.39
C THR A 790 48.72 -0.83 22.37
N ASN A 791 48.77 -1.86 23.23
CA ASN A 791 49.88 -2.82 23.24
C ASN A 791 49.83 -3.71 21.98
N ARG A 792 50.93 -3.73 21.22
CA ARG A 792 51.05 -4.44 19.93
C ARG A 792 50.89 -5.96 20.07
N GLU A 793 51.47 -6.56 21.10
CA GLU A 793 51.41 -8.00 21.35
C GLU A 793 49.98 -8.41 21.71
N ALA A 794 49.34 -7.67 22.63
CA ALA A 794 47.94 -7.88 23.00
C ALA A 794 46.99 -7.67 21.80
N ARG A 795 47.21 -6.62 21.00
CA ARG A 795 46.44 -6.34 19.78
C ARG A 795 46.57 -7.46 18.75
N THR A 796 47.78 -8.00 18.58
CA THR A 796 48.03 -9.10 17.64
C THR A 796 47.27 -10.36 18.05
N ASN A 797 47.30 -10.70 19.34
CA ASN A 797 46.59 -11.86 19.89
C ASN A 797 45.06 -11.74 19.72
N GLU A 798 44.50 -10.57 20.04
CA GLU A 798 43.06 -10.30 19.90
C GLU A 798 42.61 -10.30 18.43
N LEU A 799 43.41 -9.71 17.53
CA LEU A 799 43.14 -9.76 16.09
C LEU A 799 43.24 -11.20 15.54
N GLU A 800 44.13 -12.04 16.07
CA GLU A 800 44.23 -13.44 15.66
C GLU A 800 42.97 -14.23 16.05
N MET A 801 42.46 -14.02 17.27
CA MET A 801 41.21 -14.65 17.71
C MET A 801 40.03 -14.19 16.86
N LEU A 802 39.93 -12.88 16.58
CA LEU A 802 38.90 -12.31 15.73
C LEU A 802 38.98 -12.83 14.30
N ARG A 803 40.19 -12.95 13.76
CA ARG A 803 40.49 -13.52 12.44
C ARG A 803 39.98 -14.96 12.32
N LYS A 804 40.21 -15.81 13.33
CA LYS A 804 39.69 -17.20 13.33
C LYS A 804 38.18 -17.23 13.28
N LYS A 805 37.52 -16.39 14.08
CA LYS A 805 36.04 -16.27 14.11
C LYS A 805 35.47 -15.82 12.76
N ILE A 806 35.94 -14.70 12.21
CA ILE A 806 35.37 -14.17 10.97
C ILE A 806 35.62 -15.08 9.76
N ASN A 807 36.77 -15.75 9.68
CA ASN A 807 37.04 -16.72 8.62
C ASN A 807 36.13 -17.96 8.75
N SER A 808 35.83 -18.41 9.96
CA SER A 808 34.84 -19.48 10.19
C SER A 808 33.46 -19.04 9.71
N SER A 809 33.00 -17.85 10.10
CA SER A 809 31.69 -17.33 9.67
C SER A 809 31.63 -17.06 8.17
N ALA A 810 32.70 -16.56 7.54
CA ALA A 810 32.79 -16.38 6.10
C ALA A 810 32.77 -17.71 5.34
N SER A 811 33.30 -18.78 5.95
CA SER A 811 33.22 -20.15 5.41
C SER A 811 31.81 -20.72 5.50
N GLN A 812 31.07 -20.40 6.57
CA GLN A 812 29.66 -20.75 6.75
C GLN A 812 28.74 -19.96 5.81
N HIS A 813 29.11 -18.71 5.49
CA HIS A 813 28.37 -17.82 4.59
C HIS A 813 29.19 -17.43 3.36
N PRO A 814 29.58 -18.39 2.49
CA PRO A 814 30.56 -18.16 1.41
C PRO A 814 30.04 -17.22 0.30
N ARG A 815 28.77 -16.84 0.35
CA ARG A 815 28.10 -15.97 -0.63
C ARG A 815 27.90 -14.53 -0.13
N ASP A 816 28.21 -14.23 1.13
CA ASP A 816 28.04 -12.88 1.69
C ASP A 816 29.28 -12.00 1.48
N LYS A 817 29.14 -10.97 0.63
CA LYS A 817 30.24 -10.06 0.28
C LYS A 817 30.64 -9.14 1.43
N LYS A 818 29.72 -8.74 2.31
CA LYS A 818 30.05 -7.84 3.43
C LYS A 818 30.94 -8.55 4.43
N LEU A 819 30.59 -9.80 4.75
CA LEU A 819 31.38 -10.65 5.64
C LEU A 819 32.74 -10.99 5.05
N GLN A 820 32.84 -11.19 3.73
CA GLN A 820 34.12 -11.33 3.03
C GLN A 820 34.98 -10.06 3.09
N ILE A 821 34.40 -8.89 2.81
CA ILE A 821 35.10 -7.59 2.91
C ILE A 821 35.60 -7.37 4.35
N ALA A 822 34.78 -7.67 5.35
CA ALA A 822 35.17 -7.60 6.75
C ALA A 822 36.28 -8.60 7.08
N ALA A 823 36.23 -9.84 6.56
CA ALA A 823 37.28 -10.83 6.75
C ALA A 823 38.61 -10.36 6.14
N ASP A 824 38.58 -9.84 4.91
CA ASP A 824 39.74 -9.30 4.22
C ASP A 824 40.34 -8.09 4.96
N ALA A 825 39.49 -7.19 5.46
CA ALA A 825 39.93 -6.06 6.28
C ALA A 825 40.61 -6.52 7.57
N ILE A 826 40.04 -7.47 8.30
CA ILE A 826 40.62 -8.00 9.55
C ILE A 826 41.90 -8.79 9.27
N ASN A 827 41.93 -9.60 8.21
CA ASN A 827 43.13 -10.31 7.76
C ASN A 827 44.26 -9.31 7.43
N ARG A 828 43.94 -8.24 6.69
CA ARG A 828 44.91 -7.19 6.35
C ARG A 828 45.38 -6.44 7.60
N ALA A 829 44.48 -6.08 8.52
CA ALA A 829 44.84 -5.41 9.77
C ALA A 829 45.76 -6.26 10.65
N TYR A 830 45.56 -7.59 10.69
CA TYR A 830 46.46 -8.53 11.36
C TYR A 830 47.84 -8.57 10.70
N LEU A 831 47.90 -8.67 9.37
CA LEU A 831 49.18 -8.65 8.62
C LEU A 831 49.95 -7.34 8.82
N LEU A 832 49.23 -6.21 8.91
CA LEU A 832 49.83 -4.91 9.16
C LEU A 832 50.47 -4.80 10.56
N GLN A 833 50.07 -5.63 11.53
CA GLN A 833 50.77 -5.70 12.82
C GLN A 833 52.20 -6.25 12.68
N ALA A 834 52.55 -6.93 11.56
CA ALA A 834 53.89 -7.42 11.30
C ALA A 834 54.80 -6.39 10.60
N THR A 835 54.23 -5.40 9.90
CA THR A 835 54.97 -4.32 9.23
C THR A 835 55.33 -3.18 10.20
N LEU A 836 56.54 -2.62 10.09
CA LEU A 836 57.07 -1.54 10.96
C LEU A 836 56.70 -0.13 10.48
N ASP A 837 55.85 0.02 9.46
CA ASP A 837 55.52 1.32 8.85
C ASP A 837 54.26 1.94 9.50
N PRO A 838 54.39 3.01 10.29
CA PRO A 838 53.26 3.68 10.94
C PRO A 838 52.41 4.54 9.98
N SER A 839 52.80 4.68 8.71
CA SER A 839 52.05 5.46 7.71
C SER A 839 50.87 4.69 7.07
N ILE A 840 50.76 3.39 7.33
CA ILE A 840 49.73 2.54 6.72
C ILE A 840 48.42 2.62 7.52
N ILE A 841 47.40 3.23 6.91
CA ILE A 841 46.06 3.36 7.46
C ILE A 841 45.42 1.97 7.61
N SER A 842 44.83 1.70 8.78
CA SER A 842 44.12 0.46 9.03
C SER A 842 42.84 0.38 8.18
N PRO A 843 42.50 -0.79 7.62
CA PRO A 843 41.36 -0.92 6.73
C PRO A 843 40.05 -0.70 7.47
N GLU A 844 39.17 0.12 6.90
CA GLU A 844 37.82 0.32 7.44
C GLU A 844 36.90 -0.85 7.05
N ILE A 845 35.97 -1.18 7.96
CA ILE A 845 34.93 -2.19 7.72
C ILE A 845 33.60 -1.44 7.51
N PRO A 846 33.00 -1.52 6.30
CA PRO A 846 31.74 -0.82 6.02
C PRO A 846 30.58 -1.28 6.92
N ASP A 847 29.67 -0.37 7.25
CA ASP A 847 28.39 -0.64 7.95
C ASP A 847 27.45 -1.56 7.12
#